data_AF-A0A076HQ35-F1
#
_entry.id   AF-A0A076HQ35-F1
#
_cell.length_a   1.000
_cell.length_b   1.000
_cell.length_c   1.000
_cell.angle_alpha   90.00
_cell.angle_beta   90.00
_cell.angle_gamma   90.00
#
_symmetry.space_group_name_H-M   'P 1'
#
loop_
_entity.id
_entity.type
_entity.pdbx_description
1 polymer ?
#
loop_
_entity_poly.entity_id
_entity_poly.type
_entity_poly.pdbx_seq_one_letter_code
_entity_poly.pdbx_strand_id
1 'polypeptide(L)'
;MPDDYAPDLPAFLPVFNLLPDPYLLLSPELVIEAVNEAYLLATLSRREDLLGRLLFDVFPDNPAAPQTHAAANLRASLNQVLATRQPHTIPRQRYDVPEPGQPGRFVGRYWLTRNVPVLDAGGQVRHIIHGVLDETEQVRTEETLQVSHTREQLVHDAVALQRQQLYDTFQEAPAMICVFDGPRHVFQFVNPPYQALVGNRQLVGRPIAEAMPELAGQPIFDLLDGVYRTGETFRASEMLVQLDHSGTRPRDLEKRYYNFIYKARRTVAGDINGIFVFAYEVTAQVMARQQVQALNEELAAINEELRASNEEFLHANTELSKTQLQLQLLNQQLETRVTERTHDMQQALHEAEQQRELLRRQQAMLQQILEQVPAAVATLGGPEHRYVFFNEQYQRLATGRARRGQAVAESLPEVAEQGFTTLLDGVFTTGEAFIGTEVPLLLQDSTTGFSEQRYVDFSYQPLVDESTQTQGILAFIIDVTDKVVAHQQVTTMQAELLAAAQRRLLERENLYQVFEQTPAAVLLLREPSHIIEYFNPAYGRLFPGRQLRGLTIAEAQPEAVEQGFVALLDQVFQTGKTYVGNELPLTVVQPDGQLSAPRYFNFTYQAYREQGQVAGVSVFAFDATEQVLARQQREAQQAELQRIFEQAPVAIAIMRGPRLVLELANQEMTRLWGRTLPQVLGRPYFEALPDTAGQGLEQVLADVVANGTAHSITDMPVTLARAHTGQPTLGYFNFVFQPLYDGDNRPTGLIALGNEVTAQVLARQASEMSAQQLKQLTEALQATNDQLTRTNTDLDTFVYTASHDLKAPIANIEGLLLALREQLPAEALAAAQVTQLLALMQDSVARFQQTLGYLSDVAMLQLAQTEPTEPLDLAAHIEAVRLDLVPVLLASGGQLLMQVAECPTVYFSPKNLRSILYNLLSNGLKYAHPDRPPVVQVRSSCLPGFALLEVQDNGLGLTQEQQSKLFVMFQRLHTHVEGSGVGLYMVKRIVENAGGSIGVQSQPGVGTRFTITLPRPAH
;
A
#
# COMPACT_ATOMS: atom_id res chain seq x y z
N MET A 1 76.31 77.54 -43.61
CA MET A 1 75.21 77.14 -42.71
C MET A 1 74.90 75.69 -43.05
N PRO A 2 74.82 74.79 -42.06
CA PRO A 2 74.72 73.36 -42.32
C PRO A 2 73.31 72.97 -42.76
N ASP A 3 73.24 72.07 -43.74
CA ASP A 3 72.12 71.15 -43.92
C ASP A 3 72.06 70.17 -42.75
N ASP A 4 70.88 69.77 -42.30
CA ASP A 4 70.71 68.49 -41.61
C ASP A 4 69.25 67.99 -41.61
N TYR A 5 69.08 66.67 -41.74
CA TYR A 5 67.85 65.89 -41.56
C TYR A 5 66.52 66.44 -42.13
N ALA A 6 66.45 66.52 -43.45
CA ALA A 6 65.28 65.96 -44.11
C ALA A 6 65.38 64.42 -44.09
N PRO A 7 64.39 63.67 -43.57
CA PRO A 7 64.35 62.23 -43.76
C PRO A 7 64.06 61.95 -45.24
N ASP A 8 65.04 61.36 -45.93
CA ASP A 8 64.81 60.73 -47.22
C ASP A 8 63.81 59.59 -47.01
N LEU A 9 62.59 59.73 -47.56
CA LEU A 9 61.59 58.65 -47.61
C LEU A 9 62.19 57.29 -48.03
N PRO A 10 63.04 57.18 -49.08
CA PRO A 10 63.70 55.92 -49.43
C PRO A 10 64.63 55.33 -48.35
N ALA A 11 65.15 56.12 -47.41
CA ALA A 11 66.05 55.64 -46.35
C ALA A 11 65.30 55.04 -45.14
N PHE A 12 64.11 55.56 -44.81
CA PHE A 12 63.30 55.06 -43.68
C PHE A 12 62.38 53.88 -44.07
N LEU A 13 61.93 53.84 -45.33
CA LEU A 13 61.03 52.80 -45.86
C LEU A 13 61.41 51.35 -45.51
N PRO A 14 62.68 50.91 -45.58
CA PRO A 14 63.06 49.53 -45.22
C PRO A 14 62.77 49.18 -43.76
N VAL A 15 62.99 50.12 -42.82
CA VAL A 15 62.72 49.90 -41.39
C VAL A 15 61.23 49.95 -41.11
N PHE A 16 60.52 50.91 -41.72
CA PHE A 16 59.06 51.05 -41.58
C PHE A 16 58.32 49.80 -42.06
N ASN A 17 58.73 49.21 -43.19
CA ASN A 17 58.14 47.97 -43.73
C ASN A 17 58.39 46.73 -42.86
N LEU A 18 59.40 46.76 -41.97
CA LEU A 18 59.73 45.66 -41.05
C LEU A 18 59.07 45.80 -39.66
N LEU A 19 58.31 46.87 -39.41
CA LEU A 19 57.54 47.00 -38.17
C LEU A 19 56.41 45.95 -38.12
N PRO A 20 56.24 45.22 -37.01
CA PRO A 20 55.28 44.12 -36.92
C PRO A 20 53.82 44.59 -36.81
N ASP A 21 53.59 45.78 -36.25
CA ASP A 21 52.27 46.36 -36.05
C ASP A 21 51.80 47.14 -37.30
N PRO A 22 50.49 47.15 -37.62
CA PRO A 22 49.94 47.91 -38.75
C PRO A 22 50.16 49.43 -38.63
N TYR A 23 50.88 50.04 -39.59
CA TYR A 23 51.09 51.50 -39.67
C TYR A 23 50.90 52.09 -41.08
N LEU A 24 50.25 53.25 -41.12
CA LEU A 24 50.35 54.24 -42.20
C LEU A 24 51.19 55.45 -41.76
N LEU A 25 51.84 56.08 -42.74
CA LEU A 25 52.30 57.47 -42.66
C LEU A 25 51.36 58.34 -43.50
N LEU A 26 50.80 59.38 -42.89
CA LEU A 26 49.85 60.31 -43.50
C LEU A 26 50.44 61.72 -43.60
N SER A 27 50.14 62.44 -44.67
CA SER A 27 50.39 63.88 -44.77
C SER A 27 49.46 64.69 -43.83
N PRO A 28 49.70 65.99 -43.62
CA PRO A 28 48.79 66.86 -42.87
C PRO A 28 47.37 66.95 -43.47
N GLU A 29 47.25 66.73 -44.78
CA GLU A 29 45.99 66.64 -45.54
C GLU A 29 45.36 65.24 -45.48
N LEU A 30 45.94 64.31 -44.72
CA LEU A 30 45.51 62.91 -44.53
C LEU A 30 45.62 62.03 -45.80
N VAL A 31 46.55 62.37 -46.69
CA VAL A 31 46.95 61.53 -47.84
C VAL A 31 47.92 60.45 -47.36
N ILE A 32 47.78 59.20 -47.84
CA ILE A 32 48.64 58.08 -47.47
C ILE A 32 49.98 58.17 -48.23
N GLU A 33 51.06 58.47 -47.51
CA GLU A 33 52.41 58.64 -48.06
C GLU A 33 53.28 57.38 -47.94
N ALA A 34 53.07 56.56 -46.90
CA ALA A 34 53.71 55.25 -46.75
C ALA A 34 52.79 54.25 -46.06
N VAL A 35 52.97 52.95 -46.35
CA VAL A 35 52.26 51.83 -45.72
C VAL A 35 53.17 50.61 -45.57
N ASN A 36 53.19 50.01 -44.37
CA ASN A 36 53.96 48.81 -44.07
C ASN A 36 53.19 47.51 -44.38
N GLU A 37 53.89 46.37 -44.44
CA GLU A 37 53.27 45.08 -44.78
C GLU A 37 52.16 44.67 -43.79
N ALA A 38 52.35 44.94 -42.50
CA ALA A 38 51.37 44.63 -41.46
C ALA A 38 50.01 45.30 -41.70
N TYR A 39 50.00 46.57 -42.17
CA TYR A 39 48.75 47.27 -42.48
C TYR A 39 48.09 46.77 -43.77
N LEU A 40 48.87 46.36 -44.78
CA LEU A 40 48.35 45.70 -45.98
C LEU A 40 47.67 44.37 -45.63
N LEU A 41 48.29 43.56 -44.77
CA LEU A 41 47.72 42.29 -44.29
C LEU A 41 46.47 42.51 -43.43
N ALA A 42 46.50 43.47 -42.50
CA ALA A 42 45.36 43.77 -41.63
C ALA A 42 44.14 44.30 -42.41
N THR A 43 44.35 45.20 -43.37
CA THR A 43 43.28 45.78 -44.20
C THR A 43 43.00 45.01 -45.49
N LEU A 44 43.68 43.88 -45.71
CA LEU A 44 43.70 43.07 -46.94
C LEU A 44 44.07 43.84 -48.24
N SER A 45 44.54 45.08 -48.11
CA SER A 45 44.71 46.04 -49.21
C SER A 45 46.05 45.88 -49.91
N ARG A 46 46.15 46.29 -51.19
CA ARG A 46 47.42 46.33 -51.93
C ARG A 46 48.06 47.72 -51.79
N ARG A 47 49.40 47.80 -51.72
CA ARG A 47 50.14 49.06 -51.60
C ARG A 47 49.80 50.08 -52.71
N GLU A 48 49.57 49.59 -53.93
CA GLU A 48 49.17 50.39 -55.11
C GLU A 48 47.74 50.97 -55.03
N ASP A 49 46.87 50.39 -54.20
CA ASP A 49 45.51 50.90 -53.99
C ASP A 49 45.46 51.99 -52.89
N LEU A 50 46.46 52.04 -52.01
CA LEU A 50 46.51 52.97 -50.87
C LEU A 50 47.33 54.24 -51.14
N LEU A 51 48.55 54.10 -51.70
CA LEU A 51 49.52 55.20 -51.77
C LEU A 51 49.02 56.38 -52.64
N GLY A 52 49.25 57.60 -52.16
CA GLY A 52 48.88 58.84 -52.84
C GLY A 52 47.38 59.16 -52.82
N ARG A 53 46.56 58.41 -52.08
CA ARG A 53 45.12 58.64 -51.92
C ARG A 53 44.78 59.18 -50.53
N LEU A 54 43.63 59.85 -50.41
CA LEU A 54 43.10 60.30 -49.13
C LEU A 54 42.62 59.10 -48.30
N LEU A 55 42.96 59.05 -47.01
CA LEU A 55 42.62 57.92 -46.11
C LEU A 55 41.15 57.49 -46.20
N PHE A 56 40.23 58.46 -46.19
CA PHE A 56 38.78 58.22 -46.16
C PHE A 56 38.16 57.91 -47.52
N ASP A 57 38.88 58.12 -48.63
CA ASP A 57 38.42 57.70 -49.96
C ASP A 57 38.68 56.21 -50.18
N VAL A 58 39.70 55.66 -49.49
CA VAL A 58 40.05 54.24 -49.55
C VAL A 58 39.41 53.43 -48.42
N PHE A 59 39.19 54.05 -47.26
CA PHE A 59 38.45 53.48 -46.12
C PHE A 59 37.20 54.33 -45.77
N PRO A 60 36.16 54.34 -46.63
CA PRO A 60 34.91 55.03 -46.35
C PRO A 60 34.08 54.33 -45.25
N ASP A 61 33.12 55.05 -44.65
CA ASP A 61 32.11 54.44 -43.77
C ASP A 61 31.27 53.38 -44.53
N ASN A 62 30.91 52.30 -43.84
CA ASN A 62 30.03 51.27 -44.38
C ASN A 62 28.57 51.77 -44.46
N PRO A 63 27.97 51.95 -45.66
CA PRO A 63 26.63 52.50 -45.82
C PRO A 63 25.52 51.55 -45.29
N ALA A 64 25.82 50.27 -45.07
CA ALA A 64 24.91 49.32 -44.45
C ALA A 64 24.96 49.32 -42.90
N ALA A 65 25.92 50.01 -42.29
CA ALA A 65 26.10 50.11 -40.84
C ALA A 65 26.25 51.56 -40.32
N PRO A 66 25.35 52.51 -40.69
CA PRO A 66 25.55 53.95 -40.47
C PRO A 66 25.54 54.43 -39.01
N GLN A 67 25.34 53.54 -38.03
CA GLN A 67 25.28 53.87 -36.60
C GLN A 67 26.64 53.76 -35.89
N THR A 68 27.71 53.27 -36.55
CA THR A 68 29.00 53.01 -35.89
C THR A 68 29.85 54.26 -35.63
N HIS A 69 29.58 55.38 -36.30
CA HIS A 69 30.34 56.65 -36.22
C HIS A 69 31.86 56.53 -36.45
N ALA A 70 32.34 55.41 -37.02
CA ALA A 70 33.74 55.02 -36.92
C ALA A 70 34.72 55.92 -37.71
N ALA A 71 34.38 56.30 -38.95
CA ALA A 71 35.21 57.25 -39.71
C ALA A 71 35.10 58.68 -39.15
N ALA A 72 33.95 59.05 -38.57
CA ALA A 72 33.79 60.34 -37.90
C ALA A 72 34.68 60.44 -36.65
N ASN A 73 34.73 59.40 -35.82
CA ASN A 73 35.64 59.29 -34.67
C ASN A 73 37.11 59.33 -35.10
N LEU A 74 37.47 58.62 -36.18
CA LEU A 74 38.82 58.64 -36.73
C LEU A 74 39.21 60.03 -37.25
N ARG A 75 38.31 60.70 -37.98
CA ARG A 75 38.52 62.07 -38.48
C ARG A 75 38.64 63.09 -37.35
N ALA A 76 37.83 62.97 -36.31
CA ALA A 76 37.96 63.78 -35.10
C ALA A 76 39.32 63.58 -34.42
N SER A 77 39.76 62.34 -34.26
CA SER A 77 41.08 61.98 -33.70
C SER A 77 42.25 62.54 -34.51
N LEU A 78 42.22 62.42 -35.84
CA LEU A 78 43.27 62.97 -36.72
C LEU A 78 43.30 64.50 -36.70
N ASN A 79 42.13 65.16 -36.75
CA ASN A 79 42.02 66.61 -36.62
C ASN A 79 42.51 67.10 -35.24
N GLN A 80 42.25 66.34 -34.17
CA GLN A 80 42.75 66.64 -32.82
C GLN A 80 44.28 66.51 -32.75
N VAL A 81 44.87 65.49 -33.39
CA VAL A 81 46.34 65.37 -33.50
C VAL A 81 46.95 66.56 -34.24
N LEU A 82 46.35 66.99 -35.36
CA LEU A 82 46.78 68.18 -36.11
C LEU A 82 46.70 69.47 -35.26
N ALA A 83 45.59 69.67 -34.54
CA ALA A 83 45.36 70.89 -33.76
C ALA A 83 46.17 70.95 -32.45
N THR A 84 46.34 69.83 -31.75
CA THR A 84 47.00 69.78 -30.43
C THR A 84 48.49 69.46 -30.50
N ARG A 85 48.96 68.88 -31.62
CA ARG A 85 50.33 68.33 -31.78
C ARG A 85 50.70 67.24 -30.78
N GLN A 86 49.72 66.60 -30.14
CA GLN A 86 49.92 65.48 -29.21
C GLN A 86 49.37 64.17 -29.78
N PRO A 87 49.89 62.99 -29.37
CA PRO A 87 49.33 61.71 -29.76
C PRO A 87 47.91 61.53 -29.22
N HIS A 88 47.02 60.93 -30.02
CA HIS A 88 45.65 60.58 -29.61
C HIS A 88 45.35 59.11 -29.85
N THR A 89 44.64 58.46 -28.93
CA THR A 89 44.27 57.05 -29.02
C THR A 89 42.75 56.93 -28.98
N ILE A 90 42.17 56.26 -29.96
CA ILE A 90 40.74 55.93 -30.01
C ILE A 90 40.58 54.56 -29.34
N PRO A 91 39.72 54.42 -28.32
CA PRO A 91 39.37 53.12 -27.75
C PRO A 91 38.81 52.15 -28.81
N ARG A 92 38.87 50.85 -28.50
CA ARG A 92 38.35 49.73 -29.31
C ARG A 92 36.98 50.04 -29.90
N GLN A 93 36.92 50.25 -31.22
CA GLN A 93 35.69 50.55 -31.96
C GLN A 93 35.54 49.65 -33.20
N ARG A 94 34.31 49.37 -33.61
CA ARG A 94 34.03 48.64 -34.86
C ARG A 94 34.19 49.57 -36.07
N TYR A 95 35.08 49.23 -36.99
CA TYR A 95 35.25 49.90 -38.28
C TYR A 95 35.31 48.83 -39.36
N ASP A 96 34.25 48.74 -40.15
CA ASP A 96 34.15 47.76 -41.23
C ASP A 96 35.03 48.21 -42.41
N VAL A 97 35.98 47.38 -42.85
CA VAL A 97 36.89 47.71 -43.96
C VAL A 97 36.37 47.16 -45.30
N PRO A 98 36.57 47.84 -46.44
CA PRO A 98 36.14 47.32 -47.75
C PRO A 98 36.82 45.98 -48.11
N GLU A 99 36.10 45.09 -48.80
CA GLU A 99 36.64 43.81 -49.26
C GLU A 99 37.36 43.97 -50.62
N PRO A 100 38.66 43.61 -50.73
CA PRO A 100 39.41 43.79 -51.98
C PRO A 100 38.77 43.08 -53.17
N GLY A 101 38.64 43.80 -54.28
CA GLY A 101 38.05 43.28 -55.52
C GLY A 101 36.53 43.10 -55.51
N GLN A 102 35.82 43.43 -54.42
CA GLN A 102 34.35 43.33 -54.32
C GLN A 102 33.73 44.69 -53.92
N PRO A 103 33.55 45.62 -54.88
CA PRO A 103 33.03 46.96 -54.60
C PRO A 103 31.68 46.94 -53.87
N GLY A 104 31.60 47.67 -52.76
CA GLY A 104 30.39 47.77 -51.93
C GLY A 104 30.23 46.66 -50.88
N ARG A 105 31.13 45.67 -50.82
CA ARG A 105 31.17 44.67 -49.74
C ARG A 105 32.20 45.08 -48.69
N PHE A 106 31.86 44.88 -47.42
CA PHE A 106 32.66 45.30 -46.26
C PHE A 106 32.84 44.12 -45.28
N VAL A 107 34.00 44.07 -44.63
CA VAL A 107 34.37 43.08 -43.62
C VAL A 107 34.39 43.76 -42.24
N GLY A 108 33.46 43.34 -41.36
CA GLY A 108 33.37 43.89 -40.01
C GLY A 108 34.53 43.48 -39.11
N ARG A 109 35.29 44.48 -38.64
CA ARG A 109 36.46 44.36 -37.77
C ARG A 109 36.41 45.36 -36.61
N TYR A 110 37.06 45.01 -35.51
CA TYR A 110 37.23 45.83 -34.31
C TYR A 110 38.68 46.31 -34.20
N TRP A 111 38.87 47.60 -33.99
CA TRP A 111 40.18 48.24 -34.03
C TRP A 111 40.44 49.12 -32.81
N LEU A 112 41.62 48.95 -32.21
CA LEU A 112 42.24 49.96 -31.35
C LEU A 112 43.12 50.85 -32.23
N THR A 113 42.94 52.18 -32.21
CA THR A 113 43.65 53.10 -33.12
C THR A 113 44.49 54.11 -32.37
N ARG A 114 45.75 54.32 -32.79
CA ARG A 114 46.65 55.33 -32.20
C ARG A 114 47.28 56.20 -33.27
N ASN A 115 46.99 57.50 -33.21
CA ASN A 115 47.47 58.52 -34.13
C ASN A 115 48.56 59.36 -33.45
N VAL A 116 49.75 59.46 -34.06
CA VAL A 116 50.94 60.09 -33.46
C VAL A 116 51.50 61.15 -34.42
N PRO A 117 51.60 62.43 -34.04
CA PRO A 117 52.17 63.46 -34.90
C PRO A 117 53.69 63.34 -34.95
N VAL A 118 54.26 63.45 -36.15
CA VAL A 118 55.68 63.64 -36.41
C VAL A 118 55.88 65.13 -36.71
N LEU A 119 56.67 65.82 -35.87
CA LEU A 119 56.87 67.26 -35.99
C LEU A 119 58.11 67.60 -36.82
N ASP A 120 58.09 68.76 -37.48
CA ASP A 120 59.29 69.37 -38.08
C ASP A 120 60.09 70.21 -37.06
N ALA A 121 61.21 70.78 -37.51
CA ALA A 121 62.07 71.64 -36.69
C ALA A 121 61.41 72.99 -36.29
N GLY A 122 60.28 73.36 -36.90
CA GLY A 122 59.44 74.49 -36.50
C GLY A 122 58.32 74.11 -35.52
N GLY A 123 58.19 72.82 -35.16
CA GLY A 123 57.13 72.31 -34.31
C GLY A 123 55.77 72.17 -35.01
N GLN A 124 55.71 72.20 -36.34
CA GLN A 124 54.49 71.91 -37.10
C GLN A 124 54.36 70.41 -37.37
N VAL A 125 53.13 69.90 -37.50
CA VAL A 125 52.92 68.49 -37.88
C VAL A 125 53.32 68.32 -39.34
N ARG A 126 54.35 67.51 -39.57
CA ARG A 126 54.88 67.18 -40.90
C ARG A 126 54.23 65.91 -41.46
N HIS A 127 54.04 64.91 -40.61
CA HIS A 127 53.34 63.66 -40.93
C HIS A 127 52.56 63.16 -39.69
N ILE A 128 51.63 62.22 -39.88
CA ILE A 128 51.00 61.47 -38.79
C ILE A 128 51.28 59.98 -38.99
N ILE A 129 51.82 59.31 -37.97
CA ILE A 129 51.84 57.85 -37.90
C ILE A 129 50.47 57.41 -37.38
N HIS A 130 49.71 56.74 -38.24
CA HIS A 130 48.41 56.15 -37.93
C HIS A 130 48.60 54.64 -37.73
N GLY A 131 48.57 54.19 -36.48
CA GLY A 131 48.64 52.78 -36.12
C GLY A 131 47.27 52.20 -35.77
N VAL A 132 47.02 50.96 -36.18
CA VAL A 132 45.82 50.21 -35.80
C VAL A 132 46.21 48.82 -35.30
N LEU A 133 45.50 48.31 -34.31
CA LEU A 133 45.57 46.92 -33.87
C LEU A 133 44.21 46.27 -34.12
N ASP A 134 44.20 45.11 -34.77
CA ASP A 134 42.98 44.33 -35.02
C ASP A 134 42.71 43.41 -33.82
N GLU A 135 41.61 43.69 -33.11
CA GLU A 135 41.17 42.93 -31.94
C GLU A 135 39.96 42.03 -32.28
N THR A 136 39.62 41.84 -33.56
CA THR A 136 38.37 41.19 -34.01
C THR A 136 38.21 39.76 -33.50
N GLU A 137 39.26 38.95 -33.50
CA GLU A 137 39.23 37.58 -32.96
C GLU A 137 38.93 37.59 -31.46
N GLN A 138 39.56 38.52 -30.73
CA GLN A 138 39.38 38.65 -29.28
C GLN A 138 37.99 39.16 -28.92
N VAL A 139 37.47 40.17 -29.64
CA VAL A 139 36.09 40.67 -29.43
C VAL A 139 35.06 39.60 -29.77
N ARG A 140 35.22 38.85 -30.87
CA ARG A 140 34.32 37.73 -31.19
C ARG A 140 34.36 36.62 -30.14
N THR A 141 35.54 36.39 -29.54
CA THR A 141 35.70 35.44 -28.43
C THR A 141 34.97 35.96 -27.19
N GLU A 142 35.17 37.23 -26.80
CA GLU A 142 34.47 37.88 -25.68
C GLU A 142 32.94 37.88 -25.89
N GLU A 143 32.44 38.29 -27.07
CA GLU A 143 31.02 38.27 -27.44
C GLU A 143 30.44 36.85 -27.37
N THR A 144 31.15 35.85 -27.89
CA THR A 144 30.71 34.44 -27.86
C THR A 144 30.68 33.90 -26.43
N LEU A 145 31.69 34.20 -25.62
CA LEU A 145 31.74 33.81 -24.20
C LEU A 145 30.61 34.45 -23.41
N GLN A 146 30.30 35.73 -23.67
CA GLN A 146 29.27 36.48 -22.97
C GLN A 146 27.85 36.07 -23.39
N VAL A 147 27.63 35.74 -24.67
CA VAL A 147 26.37 35.11 -25.13
C VAL A 147 26.22 33.70 -24.56
N SER A 148 27.31 32.92 -24.48
CA SER A 148 27.32 31.60 -23.84
C SER A 148 26.95 31.69 -22.37
N HIS A 149 27.64 32.54 -21.59
CA HIS A 149 27.32 32.78 -20.19
C HIS A 149 25.89 33.28 -19.99
N THR A 150 25.41 34.25 -20.78
CA THR A 150 24.03 34.74 -20.65
C THR A 150 23.01 33.63 -20.92
N ARG A 151 23.30 32.73 -21.87
CA ARG A 151 22.45 31.56 -22.17
C ARG A 151 22.53 30.49 -21.07
N GLU A 152 23.71 30.17 -20.56
CA GLU A 152 23.89 29.28 -19.41
C GLU A 152 23.16 29.83 -18.18
N GLN A 153 23.25 31.14 -17.93
CA GLN A 153 22.64 31.81 -16.79
C GLN A 153 21.11 31.81 -16.89
N LEU A 154 20.52 32.13 -18.05
CA LEU A 154 19.07 31.97 -18.28
C LEU A 154 18.59 30.51 -18.11
N VAL A 155 19.40 29.53 -18.51
CA VAL A 155 19.10 28.10 -18.26
C VAL A 155 19.25 27.77 -16.78
N HIS A 156 20.27 28.29 -16.08
CA HIS A 156 20.45 28.09 -14.65
C HIS A 156 19.34 28.72 -13.82
N ASP A 157 18.84 29.90 -14.20
CA ASP A 157 17.72 30.57 -13.55
C ASP A 157 16.41 29.81 -13.77
N ALA A 158 16.16 29.30 -14.98
CA ALA A 158 15.02 28.43 -15.27
C ALA A 158 15.09 27.09 -14.50
N VAL A 159 16.27 26.46 -14.42
CA VAL A 159 16.50 25.23 -13.65
C VAL A 159 16.38 25.49 -12.14
N ALA A 160 16.88 26.62 -11.64
CA ALA A 160 16.74 27.02 -10.24
C ALA A 160 15.27 27.27 -9.88
N LEU A 161 14.51 27.92 -10.78
CA LEU A 161 13.07 28.12 -10.62
C LEU A 161 12.30 26.79 -10.61
N GLN A 162 12.63 25.84 -11.49
CA GLN A 162 12.04 24.50 -11.48
C GLN A 162 12.42 23.70 -10.21
N ARG A 163 13.66 23.88 -9.72
CA ARG A 163 14.15 23.28 -8.46
C ARG A 163 13.39 23.84 -7.25
N GLN A 164 13.15 25.15 -7.24
CA GLN A 164 12.34 25.86 -6.24
C GLN A 164 10.91 25.31 -6.23
N GLN A 165 10.24 25.27 -7.39
CA GLN A 165 8.87 24.77 -7.53
C GLN A 165 8.68 23.33 -7.03
N LEU A 166 9.64 22.43 -7.28
CA LEU A 166 9.58 21.05 -6.76
C LEU A 166 9.80 21.00 -5.24
N TYR A 167 10.68 21.83 -4.68
CA TYR A 167 10.86 21.95 -3.23
C TYR A 167 9.59 22.48 -2.55
N ASP A 168 9.01 23.54 -3.10
CA ASP A 168 7.78 24.17 -2.59
C ASP A 168 6.60 23.17 -2.66
N THR A 169 6.49 22.39 -3.75
CA THR A 169 5.50 21.31 -3.90
C THR A 169 5.58 20.29 -2.75
N PHE A 170 6.78 19.91 -2.29
CA PHE A 170 6.93 18.99 -1.16
C PHE A 170 6.69 19.66 0.21
N GLN A 171 6.94 20.97 0.33
CA GLN A 171 6.61 21.75 1.53
C GLN A 171 5.09 21.96 1.69
N GLU A 172 4.36 22.17 0.60
CA GLU A 172 2.90 22.40 0.64
C GLU A 172 2.05 21.12 0.65
N ALA A 173 2.65 19.96 0.34
CA ALA A 173 1.94 18.68 0.29
C ALA A 173 1.27 18.33 1.65
N PRO A 174 -0.02 17.95 1.68
CA PRO A 174 -0.78 17.71 2.93
C PRO A 174 -0.44 16.39 3.65
N ALA A 175 0.39 15.53 3.04
CA ALA A 175 0.90 14.31 3.68
C ALA A 175 2.20 14.61 4.46
N MET A 176 2.55 13.75 5.43
CA MET A 176 3.81 13.86 6.15
C MET A 176 4.94 13.27 5.29
N ILE A 177 5.84 14.13 4.82
CA ILE A 177 6.97 13.74 3.98
C ILE A 177 8.27 14.04 4.72
N CYS A 178 9.14 13.04 4.83
CA CYS A 178 10.53 13.26 5.18
C CYS A 178 11.47 12.50 4.23
N VAL A 179 12.72 12.96 4.19
CA VAL A 179 13.79 12.31 3.43
C VAL A 179 14.96 12.08 4.36
N PHE A 180 15.38 10.82 4.43
CA PHE A 180 16.56 10.37 5.14
C PHE A 180 17.75 10.23 4.17
N ASP A 181 18.95 10.45 4.70
CA ASP A 181 20.22 10.35 4.00
C ASP A 181 21.23 9.56 4.85
N GLY A 182 21.96 8.66 4.19
CA GLY A 182 22.95 7.76 4.81
C GLY A 182 22.38 6.69 5.76
N PRO A 183 23.21 5.72 6.18
CA PRO A 183 22.80 4.55 6.97
C PRO A 183 22.50 4.85 8.45
N ARG A 184 22.47 6.13 8.84
CA ARG A 184 22.01 6.58 10.18
C ARG A 184 20.67 7.32 10.12
N HIS A 185 20.01 7.28 8.97
CA HIS A 185 18.75 7.96 8.65
C HIS A 185 18.75 9.41 9.15
N VAL A 186 19.68 10.21 8.62
CA VAL A 186 19.79 11.62 8.97
C VAL A 186 18.71 12.38 8.21
N PHE A 187 17.89 13.17 8.90
CA PHE A 187 16.86 13.99 8.27
C PHE A 187 17.49 15.02 7.33
N GLN A 188 17.34 14.82 6.02
CA GLN A 188 17.75 15.74 4.95
C GLN A 188 16.62 16.72 4.57
N PHE A 189 15.36 16.28 4.68
CA PHE A 189 14.16 17.09 4.45
C PHE A 189 13.03 16.62 5.37
N VAL A 190 12.21 17.58 5.83
CA VAL A 190 10.89 17.35 6.44
C VAL A 190 9.95 18.45 5.93
N ASN A 191 8.68 18.13 5.71
CA ASN A 191 7.64 19.12 5.41
C ASN A 191 6.82 19.48 6.68
N PRO A 192 5.97 20.53 6.64
CA PRO A 192 5.30 21.04 7.83
C PRO A 192 4.35 20.03 8.51
N PRO A 193 3.58 19.19 7.79
CA PRO A 193 2.85 18.08 8.42
C PRO A 193 3.76 17.11 9.17
N TYR A 194 4.91 16.73 8.62
CA TYR A 194 5.87 15.86 9.34
C TYR A 194 6.48 16.57 10.55
N GLN A 195 6.79 17.87 10.45
CA GLN A 195 7.30 18.65 11.57
C GLN A 195 6.26 18.80 12.69
N ALA A 196 4.98 18.99 12.35
CA ALA A 196 3.87 19.09 13.30
C ALA A 196 3.70 17.81 14.15
N LEU A 197 4.08 16.64 13.61
CA LEU A 197 4.07 15.36 14.33
C LEU A 197 4.89 15.39 15.63
N VAL A 198 5.98 16.18 15.69
CA VAL A 198 6.89 16.25 16.84
C VAL A 198 6.96 17.64 17.48
N GLY A 199 6.04 18.54 17.10
CA GLY A 199 6.05 19.94 17.52
C GLY A 199 7.33 20.68 17.14
N ASN A 200 7.86 21.49 18.05
CA ASN A 200 9.02 22.37 17.81
C ASN A 200 10.39 21.65 17.87
N ARG A 201 10.44 20.33 17.66
CA ARG A 201 11.66 19.53 17.79
C ARG A 201 12.53 19.63 16.54
N GLN A 202 13.81 19.98 16.68
CA GLN A 202 14.72 20.11 15.53
C GLN A 202 15.06 18.74 14.92
N LEU A 203 14.49 18.45 13.75
CA LEU A 203 14.71 17.20 13.01
C LEU A 203 15.90 17.28 12.03
N VAL A 204 15.88 18.25 11.11
CA VAL A 204 16.84 18.34 9.99
C VAL A 204 18.29 18.41 10.48
N GLY A 205 19.15 17.60 9.86
CA GLY A 205 20.56 17.44 10.20
C GLY A 205 20.86 16.43 11.32
N ARG A 206 19.84 15.80 11.92
CA ARG A 206 20.01 14.82 13.01
C ARG A 206 19.61 13.39 12.58
N PRO A 207 20.26 12.34 13.11
CA PRO A 207 19.79 10.96 12.98
C PRO A 207 18.41 10.79 13.60
N ILE A 208 17.54 9.96 12.99
CA ILE A 208 16.21 9.66 13.55
C ILE A 208 16.27 9.16 15.01
N ALA A 209 17.28 8.35 15.36
CA ALA A 209 17.44 7.81 16.71
C ALA A 209 17.82 8.87 17.77
N GLU A 210 18.42 10.00 17.38
CA GLU A 210 18.66 11.14 18.27
C GLU A 210 17.46 12.10 18.34
N ALA A 211 16.77 12.26 17.21
CA ALA A 211 15.65 13.19 17.07
C ALA A 211 14.35 12.63 17.66
N MET A 212 14.14 11.32 17.58
CA MET A 212 12.94 10.61 18.02
C MET A 212 13.29 9.38 18.87
N PRO A 213 13.95 9.57 20.04
CA PRO A 213 14.38 8.46 20.90
C PRO A 213 13.22 7.62 21.45
N GLU A 214 11.99 8.13 21.46
CA GLU A 214 10.79 7.35 21.82
C GLU A 214 10.46 6.22 20.83
N LEU A 215 11.05 6.23 19.63
CA LEU A 215 10.95 5.13 18.66
C LEU A 215 11.87 3.96 19.00
N ALA A 216 12.78 4.09 19.98
CA ALA A 216 13.63 2.98 20.42
C ALA A 216 12.79 1.85 21.05
N GLY A 217 12.89 0.64 20.48
CA GLY A 217 12.04 -0.50 20.84
C GLY A 217 10.71 -0.58 20.09
N GLN A 218 10.46 0.34 19.15
CA GLN A 218 9.43 0.21 18.10
C GLN A 218 10.12 -0.23 16.80
N PRO A 219 9.45 -0.97 15.89
CA PRO A 219 10.09 -1.57 14.70
C PRO A 219 10.57 -0.55 13.65
N ILE A 220 10.39 0.75 13.89
CA ILE A 220 10.66 1.81 12.91
C ILE A 220 12.13 1.84 12.47
N PHE A 221 13.07 1.62 13.39
CA PHE A 221 14.50 1.61 13.04
C PHE A 221 14.87 0.36 12.22
N ASP A 222 14.42 -0.83 12.63
CA ASP A 222 14.67 -2.08 11.90
C ASP A 222 14.10 -2.05 10.47
N LEU A 223 12.96 -1.36 10.28
CA LEU A 223 12.31 -1.19 8.98
C LEU A 223 13.04 -0.18 8.08
N LEU A 224 13.59 0.90 8.65
CA LEU A 224 14.44 1.83 7.91
C LEU A 224 15.79 1.17 7.55
N ASP A 225 16.43 0.47 8.47
CA ASP A 225 17.66 -0.31 8.21
C ASP A 225 17.42 -1.43 7.18
N GLY A 226 16.25 -2.06 7.21
CA GLY A 226 15.80 -3.02 6.20
C GLY A 226 15.73 -2.40 4.80
N VAL A 227 14.96 -1.32 4.64
CA VAL A 227 14.80 -0.62 3.34
C VAL A 227 16.12 -0.01 2.84
N TYR A 228 16.96 0.52 3.72
CA TYR A 228 18.28 1.05 3.33
C TYR A 228 19.22 -0.06 2.81
N ARG A 229 19.09 -1.28 3.35
CA ARG A 229 19.95 -2.42 3.00
C ARG A 229 19.48 -3.23 1.80
N THR A 230 18.18 -3.48 1.66
CA THR A 230 17.63 -4.28 0.55
C THR A 230 17.21 -3.41 -0.64
N GLY A 231 16.87 -2.15 -0.37
CA GLY A 231 16.35 -1.23 -1.38
C GLY A 231 14.96 -1.58 -1.90
N GLU A 232 14.26 -2.50 -1.23
CA GLU A 232 12.84 -2.81 -1.47
C GLU A 232 11.96 -1.72 -0.86
N THR A 233 10.79 -1.47 -1.46
CA THR A 233 9.85 -0.47 -0.92
C THR A 233 8.97 -1.10 0.15
N PHE A 234 9.27 -0.87 1.42
CA PHE A 234 8.41 -1.28 2.52
C PHE A 234 7.16 -0.39 2.59
N ARG A 235 6.01 -1.00 2.85
CA ARG A 235 4.72 -0.33 3.04
C ARG A 235 4.06 -0.85 4.31
N ALA A 236 3.90 0.02 5.30
CA ALA A 236 3.02 -0.24 6.43
C ALA A 236 1.64 0.35 6.15
N SER A 237 0.61 -0.47 6.35
CA SER A 237 -0.75 -0.01 6.57
C SER A 237 -1.04 -0.11 8.06
N GLU A 238 -1.63 0.94 8.63
CA GLU A 238 -2.24 0.93 9.97
C GLU A 238 -1.28 0.52 11.09
N MET A 239 0.01 0.86 10.96
CA MET A 239 1.00 0.57 11.99
C MET A 239 0.80 1.48 13.19
N LEU A 240 0.64 0.87 14.36
CA LEU A 240 0.61 1.57 15.64
C LEU A 240 2.00 2.12 15.96
N VAL A 241 2.12 3.44 16.11
CA VAL A 241 3.33 4.13 16.54
C VAL A 241 2.99 4.96 17.79
N GLN A 242 3.94 5.02 18.73
CA GLN A 242 3.82 5.77 19.99
C GLN A 242 4.78 6.97 19.99
N LEU A 243 4.25 8.18 20.21
CA LEU A 243 4.96 9.45 19.98
C LEU A 243 4.71 10.50 21.08
N ASP A 244 5.70 11.33 21.39
CA ASP A 244 5.54 12.54 22.21
C ASP A 244 5.33 13.79 21.34
N HIS A 245 4.06 14.11 21.08
CA HIS A 245 3.65 15.35 20.39
C HIS A 245 3.86 16.61 21.23
N SER A 246 3.99 16.49 22.55
CA SER A 246 4.15 17.63 23.47
C SER A 246 5.57 18.20 23.45
N GLY A 247 6.56 17.36 23.11
CA GLY A 247 7.98 17.70 23.16
C GLY A 247 8.51 18.12 24.53
N THR A 248 7.74 17.90 25.61
CA THR A 248 8.03 18.45 26.95
C THR A 248 8.08 17.41 28.07
N ARG A 249 7.54 16.19 27.89
CA ARG A 249 7.66 15.10 28.88
C ARG A 249 7.61 13.71 28.22
N PRO A 250 8.67 12.87 28.34
CA PRO A 250 8.71 11.49 27.82
C PRO A 250 7.78 10.47 28.51
N ARG A 251 6.57 10.85 28.97
CA ARG A 251 5.64 9.97 29.69
C ARG A 251 4.24 9.89 29.10
N ASP A 252 3.81 10.88 28.34
CA ASP A 252 2.49 10.91 27.70
C ASP A 252 2.64 10.55 26.20
N LEU A 253 2.99 9.30 25.92
CA LEU A 253 3.10 8.78 24.55
C LEU A 253 1.71 8.47 23.99
N GLU A 254 1.29 9.21 22.97
CA GLU A 254 0.02 8.95 22.28
C GLU A 254 0.11 7.74 21.36
N LYS A 255 -0.95 6.95 21.31
CA LYS A 255 -1.10 5.78 20.42
C LYS A 255 -1.84 6.18 19.16
N ARG A 256 -1.14 6.21 18.02
CA ARG A 256 -1.69 6.61 16.72
C ARG A 256 -1.34 5.60 15.64
N TYR A 257 -2.20 5.48 14.64
CA TYR A 257 -2.04 4.54 13.53
C TYR A 257 -1.65 5.29 12.25
N TYR A 258 -0.61 4.80 11.57
CA TYR A 258 -0.06 5.43 10.37
C TYR A 258 -0.02 4.47 9.20
N ASN A 259 -0.44 4.96 8.04
CA ASN A 259 -0.07 4.37 6.75
C ASN A 259 1.22 5.06 6.31
N PHE A 260 2.27 4.30 6.03
CA PHE A 260 3.53 4.87 5.54
C PHE A 260 4.23 3.98 4.52
N ILE A 261 4.98 4.63 3.64
CA ILE A 261 5.77 4.04 2.57
C ILE A 261 7.21 4.49 2.77
N TYR A 262 8.10 3.53 3.01
CA TYR A 262 9.55 3.73 3.03
C TYR A 262 10.09 3.24 1.70
N LYS A 263 10.50 4.17 0.84
CA LYS A 263 11.06 3.88 -0.48
C LYS A 263 12.52 4.25 -0.49
N ALA A 264 13.39 3.26 -0.71
CA ALA A 264 14.82 3.50 -0.86
C ALA A 264 15.09 4.48 -2.00
N ARG A 265 15.85 5.53 -1.69
CA ARG A 265 16.42 6.45 -2.69
C ARG A 265 17.68 5.82 -3.24
N ARG A 266 17.82 5.87 -4.57
CA ARG A 266 18.94 5.27 -5.30
C ARG A 266 19.74 6.34 -6.05
N THR A 267 21.07 6.20 -6.01
CA THR A 267 22.02 7.00 -6.81
C THR A 267 21.79 6.77 -8.31
N VAL A 268 22.52 7.52 -9.15
CA VAL A 268 22.55 7.26 -10.61
C VAL A 268 23.19 5.90 -10.95
N ALA A 269 24.04 5.35 -10.06
CA ALA A 269 24.61 4.02 -10.21
C ALA A 269 23.70 2.88 -9.68
N GLY A 270 22.64 3.22 -8.94
CA GLY A 270 21.64 2.27 -8.41
C GLY A 270 21.78 1.98 -6.91
N ASP A 271 22.90 2.35 -6.29
CA ASP A 271 23.16 2.16 -4.85
C ASP A 271 22.15 2.92 -3.98
N ILE A 272 21.85 2.40 -2.79
CA ILE A 272 20.91 3.03 -1.87
C ILE A 272 21.65 4.07 -1.03
N ASN A 273 21.26 5.35 -1.16
CA ASN A 273 21.88 6.47 -0.44
C ASN A 273 20.98 7.08 0.65
N GLY A 274 19.71 6.69 0.73
CA GLY A 274 18.75 7.25 1.65
C GLY A 274 17.36 6.63 1.54
N ILE A 275 16.39 7.21 2.23
CA ILE A 275 14.99 6.75 2.20
C ILE A 275 14.07 7.96 2.01
N PHE A 276 13.17 7.86 1.04
CA PHE A 276 12.01 8.72 0.93
C PHE A 276 10.88 8.12 1.78
N VAL A 277 10.35 8.91 2.73
CA VAL A 277 9.24 8.52 3.58
C VAL A 277 8.02 9.37 3.22
N PHE A 278 6.93 8.70 2.89
CA PHE A 278 5.61 9.28 2.78
C PHE A 278 4.69 8.63 3.81
N ALA A 279 4.06 9.42 4.68
CA ALA A 279 3.20 8.94 5.75
C ALA A 279 1.92 9.79 5.85
N TYR A 280 0.83 9.17 6.29
CA TYR A 280 -0.40 9.85 6.67
C TYR A 280 -1.05 9.15 7.87
N GLU A 281 -1.70 9.94 8.73
CA GLU A 281 -2.37 9.41 9.91
C GLU A 281 -3.72 8.80 9.53
N VAL A 282 -3.97 7.58 9.99
CA VAL A 282 -5.21 6.83 9.81
C VAL A 282 -5.89 6.48 11.14
N THR A 283 -5.43 7.04 12.27
CA THR A 283 -5.96 6.75 13.61
C THR A 283 -7.47 6.79 13.68
N ALA A 284 -8.12 7.84 13.16
CA ALA A 284 -9.58 7.94 13.15
C ALA A 284 -10.26 6.81 12.35
N GLN A 285 -9.69 6.41 11.20
CA GLN A 285 -10.21 5.33 10.37
C GLN A 285 -9.99 3.95 11.00
N VAL A 286 -8.83 3.71 11.62
CA VAL A 286 -8.53 2.46 12.32
C VAL A 286 -9.35 2.31 13.59
N MET A 287 -9.50 3.38 14.39
CA MET A 287 -10.35 3.37 15.58
C MET A 287 -11.83 3.16 15.20
N ALA A 288 -12.32 3.83 14.15
CA ALA A 288 -13.67 3.59 13.64
C ALA A 288 -13.86 2.15 13.15
N ARG A 289 -12.89 1.58 12.42
CA ARG A 289 -12.97 0.17 12.01
C ARG A 289 -12.84 -0.78 13.19
N GLN A 290 -11.98 -0.52 14.18
CA GLN A 290 -11.86 -1.34 15.40
C GLN A 290 -13.13 -1.28 16.25
N GLN A 291 -13.82 -0.13 16.30
CA GLN A 291 -15.11 -0.02 16.97
C GLN A 291 -16.23 -0.73 16.20
N VAL A 292 -16.25 -0.66 14.86
CA VAL A 292 -17.15 -1.47 14.03
C VAL A 292 -16.81 -2.96 14.11
N GLN A 293 -15.54 -3.34 14.21
CA GLN A 293 -15.07 -4.71 14.37
C GLN A 293 -15.53 -5.28 15.72
N ALA A 294 -15.28 -4.56 16.82
CA ALA A 294 -15.73 -4.96 18.16
C ALA A 294 -17.26 -5.02 18.25
N LEU A 295 -17.98 -4.06 17.66
CA LEU A 295 -19.43 -4.09 17.60
C LEU A 295 -19.94 -5.23 16.71
N ASN A 296 -19.24 -5.58 15.63
CA ASN A 296 -19.55 -6.74 14.80
C ASN A 296 -19.18 -8.07 15.48
N GLU A 297 -18.19 -8.11 16.37
CA GLU A 297 -17.82 -9.29 17.16
C GLU A 297 -18.79 -9.50 18.33
N GLU A 298 -19.25 -8.42 18.98
CA GLU A 298 -20.38 -8.42 19.93
C GLU A 298 -21.68 -8.83 19.21
N LEU A 299 -21.98 -8.24 18.06
CA LEU A 299 -23.13 -8.62 17.23
C LEU A 299 -22.98 -10.02 16.64
N ALA A 300 -21.76 -10.54 16.42
CA ALA A 300 -21.53 -11.93 15.99
C ALA A 300 -21.72 -12.91 17.14
N ALA A 301 -21.25 -12.58 18.35
CA ALA A 301 -21.54 -13.38 19.54
C ALA A 301 -23.05 -13.43 19.82
N ILE A 302 -23.73 -12.27 19.75
CA ILE A 302 -25.19 -12.18 19.88
C ILE A 302 -25.90 -12.90 18.73
N ASN A 303 -25.43 -12.79 17.47
CA ASN A 303 -26.01 -13.53 16.35
C ASN A 303 -25.72 -15.03 16.39
N GLU A 304 -24.65 -15.48 17.04
CA GLU A 304 -24.31 -16.89 17.19
C GLU A 304 -25.03 -17.51 18.39
N GLU A 305 -25.25 -16.76 19.48
CA GLU A 305 -26.18 -17.12 20.56
C GLU A 305 -27.63 -17.12 20.05
N LEU A 306 -28.03 -16.11 19.27
CA LEU A 306 -29.32 -16.05 18.58
C LEU A 306 -29.43 -17.07 17.46
N ARG A 307 -28.33 -17.57 16.86
CA ARG A 307 -28.34 -18.71 15.95
C ARG A 307 -28.45 -20.01 16.70
N ALA A 308 -27.68 -20.24 17.75
CA ALA A 308 -27.84 -21.43 18.59
C ALA A 308 -29.28 -21.49 19.12
N SER A 309 -29.84 -20.36 19.56
CA SER A 309 -31.24 -20.24 19.96
C SER A 309 -32.22 -20.40 18.79
N ASN A 310 -31.95 -19.84 17.59
CA ASN A 310 -32.79 -20.06 16.40
C ASN A 310 -32.59 -21.43 15.74
N GLU A 311 -31.51 -22.16 16.02
CA GLU A 311 -31.24 -23.52 15.55
C GLU A 311 -31.78 -24.52 16.55
N GLU A 312 -31.74 -24.25 17.86
CA GLU A 312 -32.57 -24.93 18.85
C GLU A 312 -34.05 -24.66 18.60
N PHE A 313 -34.45 -23.44 18.23
CA PHE A 313 -35.85 -23.12 17.90
C PHE A 313 -36.23 -23.64 16.52
N LEU A 314 -35.35 -23.64 15.51
CA LEU A 314 -35.62 -24.31 14.23
C LEU A 314 -35.52 -25.82 14.35
N HIS A 315 -34.75 -26.38 15.28
CA HIS A 315 -34.74 -27.81 15.55
C HIS A 315 -35.92 -28.19 16.44
N ALA A 316 -36.39 -27.34 17.36
CA ALA A 316 -37.62 -27.55 18.14
C ALA A 316 -38.88 -27.22 17.33
N ASN A 317 -38.82 -26.35 16.32
CA ASN A 317 -39.90 -26.02 15.39
C ASN A 317 -39.82 -26.84 14.10
N THR A 318 -38.69 -27.49 13.78
CA THR A 318 -38.61 -28.58 12.80
C THR A 318 -38.88 -29.91 13.49
N GLU A 319 -38.62 -30.11 14.78
CA GLU A 319 -39.17 -31.25 15.53
C GLU A 319 -40.63 -31.01 15.90
N LEU A 320 -41.09 -29.78 16.14
CA LEU A 320 -42.53 -29.50 16.22
C LEU A 320 -43.15 -29.59 14.84
N SER A 321 -42.55 -29.06 13.77
CA SER A 321 -43.07 -29.27 12.40
C SER A 321 -42.84 -30.68 11.88
N LYS A 322 -41.94 -31.50 12.43
CA LYS A 322 -41.86 -32.95 12.19
C LYS A 322 -42.81 -33.71 13.09
N THR A 323 -43.17 -33.21 14.28
CA THR A 323 -44.17 -33.78 15.19
C THR A 323 -45.57 -33.35 14.78
N GLN A 324 -45.70 -32.24 14.05
CA GLN A 324 -46.91 -31.64 13.49
C GLN A 324 -47.06 -32.06 12.04
N LEU A 325 -45.99 -32.26 11.27
CA LEU A 325 -46.03 -33.09 10.07
C LEU A 325 -46.21 -34.55 10.45
N GLN A 326 -45.62 -35.09 11.52
CA GLN A 326 -45.98 -36.43 12.03
C GLN A 326 -47.34 -36.44 12.70
N LEU A 327 -47.93 -35.34 13.18
CA LEU A 327 -49.33 -35.32 13.63
C LEU A 327 -50.28 -35.00 12.47
N GLN A 328 -49.83 -34.40 11.38
CA GLN A 328 -50.58 -34.25 10.13
C GLN A 328 -50.40 -35.45 9.21
N LEU A 329 -49.36 -36.26 9.38
CA LEU A 329 -49.02 -37.48 8.65
C LEU A 329 -49.30 -38.72 9.50
N LEU A 330 -49.41 -38.60 10.83
CA LEU A 330 -50.20 -39.51 11.67
C LEU A 330 -51.67 -39.14 11.54
N ASN A 331 -52.11 -37.88 11.51
CA ASN A 331 -53.47 -37.56 11.08
C ASN A 331 -53.68 -37.80 9.59
N GLN A 332 -52.69 -37.89 8.70
CA GLN A 332 -52.93 -38.47 7.36
C GLN A 332 -53.03 -39.98 7.49
N GLN A 333 -52.11 -40.61 8.22
CA GLN A 333 -52.16 -42.02 8.61
C GLN A 333 -53.25 -42.34 9.67
N LEU A 334 -54.27 -41.49 9.86
CA LEU A 334 -55.39 -41.67 10.79
C LEU A 334 -56.70 -40.97 10.34
N GLU A 335 -56.69 -39.88 9.57
CA GLU A 335 -57.83 -39.32 8.79
C GLU A 335 -57.92 -39.98 7.43
N THR A 336 -56.83 -39.91 6.64
CA THR A 336 -56.78 -40.64 5.38
C THR A 336 -56.82 -42.13 5.70
N ARG A 337 -56.28 -42.60 6.84
CA ARG A 337 -56.54 -43.96 7.35
C ARG A 337 -57.75 -44.09 8.29
N VAL A 338 -58.68 -43.14 8.17
CA VAL A 338 -60.12 -43.26 8.45
C VAL A 338 -60.95 -43.21 7.12
N THR A 339 -60.33 -43.15 5.94
CA THR A 339 -61.05 -43.19 4.63
C THR A 339 -60.43 -44.15 3.59
N GLU A 340 -59.13 -44.05 3.30
CA GLU A 340 -58.29 -45.08 2.66
C GLU A 340 -58.32 -46.41 3.42
N ARG A 341 -58.72 -46.43 4.70
CA ARG A 341 -58.98 -47.65 5.50
C ARG A 341 -60.35 -48.32 5.20
N THR A 342 -60.98 -47.93 4.10
CA THR A 342 -61.75 -48.87 3.27
C THR A 342 -60.88 -49.99 2.71
N HIS A 343 -59.56 -49.78 2.62
CA HIS A 343 -58.53 -50.69 2.14
C HIS A 343 -57.34 -50.79 3.14
N ASP A 344 -56.39 -49.83 3.11
CA ASP A 344 -55.07 -49.72 3.80
C ASP A 344 -54.65 -50.84 4.80
N MET A 345 -53.59 -51.63 4.57
CA MET A 345 -52.86 -52.04 3.34
C MET A 345 -51.85 -51.13 2.58
N GLN A 346 -51.12 -50.16 3.17
CA GLN A 346 -50.07 -49.39 2.43
C GLN A 346 -48.71 -49.12 3.16
N GLN A 347 -47.88 -48.18 2.64
CA GLN A 347 -46.40 -48.33 2.44
C GLN A 347 -45.51 -47.08 2.77
N ALA A 348 -44.18 -47.25 2.70
CA ALA A 348 -43.06 -46.27 2.88
C ALA A 348 -41.91 -46.60 1.89
N LEU A 349 -40.77 -45.91 1.64
CA LEU A 349 -40.00 -44.74 2.17
C LEU A 349 -38.49 -44.96 1.80
N HIS A 350 -37.58 -43.96 1.86
CA HIS A 350 -36.28 -43.95 1.10
C HIS A 350 -35.07 -43.26 1.79
N GLU A 351 -33.86 -43.68 1.37
CA GLU A 351 -32.47 -43.39 1.83
C GLU A 351 -31.81 -42.00 1.55
N ALA A 352 -30.46 -41.96 1.45
CA ALA A 352 -29.59 -40.80 1.11
C ALA A 352 -28.08 -41.07 1.41
N GLU A 353 -27.13 -40.21 0.94
CA GLU A 353 -25.68 -40.50 0.88
C GLU A 353 -24.77 -39.26 0.57
N GLN A 354 -23.44 -39.46 0.60
CA GLN A 354 -22.28 -38.75 -0.02
C GLN A 354 -21.54 -37.59 0.68
N GLN A 355 -20.19 -37.69 0.66
CA GLN A 355 -19.18 -36.68 1.10
C GLN A 355 -17.75 -37.09 0.67
N ARG A 356 -16.87 -36.14 0.26
CA ARG A 356 -15.41 -36.03 0.64
C ARG A 356 -14.56 -35.09 -0.26
N GLU A 357 -13.59 -34.40 0.35
CA GLU A 357 -12.44 -33.73 -0.29
C GLU A 357 -11.19 -33.81 0.64
N LEU A 358 -9.95 -33.72 0.11
CA LEU A 358 -8.72 -33.56 0.92
C LEU A 358 -7.52 -32.93 0.17
N LEU A 359 -6.61 -32.29 0.94
CA LEU A 359 -5.24 -31.90 0.57
C LEU A 359 -5.10 -30.75 -0.46
N ARG A 360 -5.54 -29.52 -0.10
CA ARG A 360 -5.17 -28.26 -0.78
C ARG A 360 -4.92 -27.06 0.16
N ARG A 361 -5.94 -26.58 0.91
CA ARG A 361 -6.01 -25.17 1.39
C ARG A 361 -5.74 -24.94 2.89
N GLN A 362 -5.60 -25.98 3.71
CA GLN A 362 -5.56 -25.87 5.18
C GLN A 362 -4.27 -25.17 5.69
N GLN A 363 -3.11 -25.84 5.66
CA GLN A 363 -2.04 -25.68 4.66
C GLN A 363 -1.74 -24.26 4.16
N ALA A 364 -2.76 -23.46 3.81
CA ALA A 364 -2.69 -22.11 3.28
C ALA A 364 -3.22 -21.00 4.18
N MET A 365 -3.46 -21.25 5.46
CA MET A 365 -3.15 -20.20 6.45
C MET A 365 -1.63 -20.13 6.65
N LEU A 366 -0.96 -21.30 6.67
CA LEU A 366 0.50 -21.42 6.67
C LEU A 366 1.11 -20.92 5.34
N GLN A 367 0.59 -21.37 4.20
CA GLN A 367 0.97 -20.89 2.86
C GLN A 367 0.73 -19.39 2.70
N GLN A 368 -0.39 -18.82 3.18
CA GLN A 368 -0.63 -17.37 3.11
C GLN A 368 0.37 -16.56 3.98
N ILE A 369 0.88 -17.14 5.08
CA ILE A 369 2.01 -16.57 5.84
C ILE A 369 3.31 -16.70 5.01
N LEU A 370 3.60 -17.88 4.46
CA LEU A 370 4.80 -18.17 3.64
C LEU A 370 4.83 -17.44 2.28
N GLU A 371 3.68 -17.02 1.78
CA GLU A 371 3.45 -16.24 0.55
C GLU A 371 3.63 -14.73 0.80
N GLN A 372 3.72 -14.28 2.06
CA GLN A 372 3.86 -12.86 2.44
C GLN A 372 5.20 -12.49 3.12
N VAL A 373 6.13 -13.44 3.27
CA VAL A 373 7.49 -13.16 3.78
C VAL A 373 8.37 -12.55 2.67
N PRO A 374 9.13 -11.46 2.93
CA PRO A 374 10.03 -10.82 1.95
C PRO A 374 11.37 -11.59 1.81
N ALA A 375 11.29 -12.87 1.46
CA ALA A 375 12.42 -13.75 1.15
C ALA A 375 11.98 -14.97 0.32
N ALA A 376 12.93 -15.63 -0.34
CA ALA A 376 12.66 -16.83 -1.15
C ALA A 376 12.67 -18.11 -0.30
N VAL A 377 11.59 -18.91 -0.36
CA VAL A 377 11.36 -20.07 0.55
C VAL A 377 10.85 -21.31 -0.20
N ALA A 378 11.37 -22.49 0.15
CA ALA A 378 11.00 -23.79 -0.44
C ALA A 378 11.13 -24.99 0.53
N THR A 379 10.45 -26.11 0.24
CA THR A 379 10.40 -27.33 1.07
C THR A 379 10.50 -28.61 0.22
N LEU A 380 11.35 -29.56 0.64
CA LEU A 380 11.74 -30.77 -0.10
C LEU A 380 11.51 -32.07 0.69
N GLY A 381 11.30 -33.20 0.00
CA GLY A 381 11.07 -34.52 0.62
C GLY A 381 11.78 -35.69 -0.08
N GLY A 382 12.15 -36.70 0.71
CA GLY A 382 12.84 -37.93 0.26
C GLY A 382 14.35 -37.76 -0.01
N PRO A 383 15.10 -38.87 -0.10
CA PRO A 383 16.56 -38.85 -0.27
C PRO A 383 17.02 -38.43 -1.67
N GLU A 384 16.15 -38.42 -2.68
CA GLU A 384 16.41 -37.77 -3.99
C GLU A 384 15.87 -36.32 -4.06
N HIS A 385 15.49 -35.75 -2.92
CA HIS A 385 15.21 -34.32 -2.69
C HIS A 385 14.24 -33.67 -3.70
N ARG A 386 12.98 -34.13 -3.74
CA ARG A 386 11.97 -33.68 -4.71
C ARG A 386 11.00 -32.65 -4.09
N TYR A 387 10.51 -31.71 -4.91
CA TYR A 387 9.76 -30.52 -4.44
C TYR A 387 8.37 -30.81 -3.84
N VAL A 388 8.10 -30.24 -2.66
CA VAL A 388 6.81 -30.34 -1.94
C VAL A 388 6.06 -29.00 -1.89
N PHE A 389 6.75 -27.88 -1.62
CA PHE A 389 6.18 -26.52 -1.57
C PHE A 389 7.24 -25.43 -1.85
N PHE A 390 6.83 -24.23 -2.31
CA PHE A 390 7.65 -23.02 -2.44
C PHE A 390 6.78 -21.75 -2.66
N ASN A 391 7.34 -20.55 -2.44
CA ASN A 391 6.65 -19.25 -2.59
C ASN A 391 7.01 -18.49 -3.89
N GLU A 392 6.34 -17.36 -4.16
CA GLU A 392 6.45 -16.62 -5.43
C GLU A 392 7.85 -16.04 -5.69
N GLN A 393 8.52 -15.54 -4.65
CA GLN A 393 9.86 -14.94 -4.81
C GLN A 393 10.91 -15.99 -5.22
N TYR A 394 10.78 -17.23 -4.71
CA TYR A 394 11.61 -18.36 -5.15
C TYR A 394 11.43 -18.68 -6.64
N GLN A 395 10.23 -18.49 -7.21
CA GLN A 395 9.98 -18.80 -8.62
C GLN A 395 10.51 -17.73 -9.60
N ARG A 396 10.69 -16.48 -9.14
CA ARG A 396 11.31 -15.41 -9.95
C ARG A 396 12.82 -15.63 -10.14
N LEU A 397 13.52 -16.01 -9.06
CA LEU A 397 14.98 -16.23 -9.04
C LEU A 397 15.45 -17.33 -10.02
N ALA A 398 14.58 -18.28 -10.37
CA ALA A 398 14.88 -19.45 -11.22
C ALA A 398 14.34 -19.33 -12.67
N THR A 399 14.15 -18.12 -13.19
CA THR A 399 13.57 -17.81 -14.52
C THR A 399 12.31 -18.60 -14.87
N GLY A 400 11.49 -18.94 -13.86
CA GLY A 400 10.23 -19.68 -14.02
C GLY A 400 10.35 -21.17 -14.37
N ARG A 401 11.57 -21.75 -14.43
CA ARG A 401 11.81 -23.12 -14.94
C ARG A 401 11.26 -24.27 -14.04
N ALA A 402 10.87 -24.01 -12.79
CA ALA A 402 10.59 -25.02 -11.75
C ALA A 402 9.14 -25.58 -11.69
N ARG A 403 8.97 -26.85 -11.25
CA ARG A 403 7.65 -27.54 -11.13
C ARG A 403 7.62 -28.55 -9.95
N ARG A 404 6.44 -28.71 -9.31
CA ARG A 404 6.19 -29.67 -8.22
C ARG A 404 6.42 -31.13 -8.69
N GLY A 405 7.38 -31.83 -8.10
CA GLY A 405 7.65 -33.27 -8.29
C GLY A 405 8.97 -33.65 -8.99
N GLN A 406 9.63 -32.73 -9.69
CA GLN A 406 10.93 -32.99 -10.35
C GLN A 406 12.11 -32.82 -9.37
N ALA A 407 13.30 -33.29 -9.76
CA ALA A 407 14.56 -33.12 -9.00
C ALA A 407 15.40 -31.96 -9.58
N VAL A 408 16.33 -31.42 -8.78
CA VAL A 408 16.94 -30.10 -9.04
C VAL A 408 17.88 -30.08 -10.25
N ALA A 409 18.78 -31.06 -10.41
CA ALA A 409 19.89 -30.98 -11.37
C ALA A 409 19.49 -31.00 -12.86
N GLU A 410 18.42 -31.70 -13.25
CA GLU A 410 17.91 -31.66 -14.64
C GLU A 410 17.26 -30.32 -15.00
N SER A 411 16.93 -29.48 -14.01
CA SER A 411 16.27 -28.18 -14.25
C SER A 411 17.28 -27.05 -14.54
N LEU A 412 18.51 -27.16 -14.03
CA LEU A 412 19.54 -26.11 -14.00
C LEU A 412 20.97 -26.72 -14.04
N PRO A 413 21.55 -27.07 -15.22
CA PRO A 413 22.89 -27.64 -15.30
C PRO A 413 24.01 -26.68 -14.84
N GLU A 414 23.85 -25.37 -15.03
CA GLU A 414 24.85 -24.34 -14.70
C GLU A 414 25.15 -24.22 -13.19
N VAL A 415 24.27 -24.75 -12.33
CA VAL A 415 24.45 -24.80 -10.87
C VAL A 415 25.29 -26.02 -10.44
N ALA A 416 25.40 -27.04 -11.28
CA ALA A 416 26.15 -28.26 -10.98
C ALA A 416 27.67 -28.08 -11.15
N GLU A 417 28.13 -27.38 -12.20
CA GLU A 417 29.55 -27.13 -12.44
C GLU A 417 30.20 -26.20 -11.39
N GLN A 418 29.39 -25.44 -10.63
CA GLN A 418 29.84 -24.54 -9.55
C GLN A 418 29.86 -25.19 -8.15
N GLY A 419 29.29 -26.40 -7.96
CA GLY A 419 29.59 -27.28 -6.81
C GLY A 419 28.59 -27.38 -5.63
N PHE A 420 27.34 -26.94 -5.77
CA PHE A 420 26.41 -26.80 -4.63
C PHE A 420 25.82 -28.10 -4.03
N THR A 421 25.76 -29.22 -4.76
CA THR A 421 25.00 -30.42 -4.32
C THR A 421 25.64 -31.18 -3.16
N THR A 422 26.96 -31.19 -3.04
CA THR A 422 27.73 -31.95 -2.02
C THR A 422 27.40 -31.55 -0.58
N LEU A 423 26.75 -30.39 -0.36
CA LEU A 423 26.35 -29.91 0.97
C LEU A 423 24.99 -30.49 1.44
N LEU A 424 24.15 -31.01 0.55
CA LEU A 424 22.81 -31.51 0.92
C LEU A 424 22.84 -32.93 1.52
N ASP A 425 23.64 -33.83 0.93
CA ASP A 425 23.74 -35.25 1.35
C ASP A 425 24.18 -35.40 2.82
N GLY A 426 25.07 -34.51 3.29
CA GLY A 426 25.58 -34.50 4.66
C GLY A 426 24.52 -34.19 5.70
N VAL A 427 23.59 -33.26 5.40
CA VAL A 427 22.50 -32.86 6.30
C VAL A 427 21.51 -34.00 6.49
N PHE A 428 21.08 -34.65 5.39
CA PHE A 428 20.07 -35.72 5.45
C PHE A 428 20.58 -36.97 6.18
N THR A 429 21.90 -37.22 6.15
CA THR A 429 22.51 -38.43 6.72
C THR A 429 22.94 -38.27 8.19
N THR A 430 23.13 -37.04 8.68
CA THR A 430 23.63 -36.76 10.05
C THR A 430 22.63 -36.05 10.96
N GLY A 431 21.82 -35.12 10.42
CA GLY A 431 20.79 -34.38 11.17
C GLY A 431 21.17 -32.97 11.67
N GLU A 432 22.40 -32.48 11.42
CA GLU A 432 22.81 -31.11 11.79
C GLU A 432 22.63 -30.09 10.64
N ALA A 433 22.72 -28.77 10.93
CA ALA A 433 22.35 -27.67 10.01
C ALA A 433 23.51 -26.71 9.66
N PHE A 434 23.35 -25.88 8.62
CA PHE A 434 24.45 -25.10 8.00
C PHE A 434 24.03 -23.71 7.45
N ILE A 435 24.97 -22.75 7.39
CA ILE A 435 24.77 -21.31 7.03
C ILE A 435 26.01 -20.76 6.27
N GLY A 436 25.83 -19.79 5.35
CA GLY A 436 26.93 -19.10 4.63
C GLY A 436 26.67 -17.60 4.35
N THR A 437 27.73 -16.86 3.96
CA THR A 437 27.69 -15.37 3.81
C THR A 437 28.68 -14.86 2.75
N GLU A 438 28.31 -13.83 1.97
CA GLU A 438 29.11 -13.07 0.99
C GLU A 438 29.71 -13.83 -0.23
N VAL A 439 28.93 -14.68 -0.93
CA VAL A 439 29.47 -15.61 -1.97
C VAL A 439 28.99 -15.32 -3.41
N PRO A 440 29.86 -15.27 -4.45
CA PRO A 440 29.48 -15.01 -5.86
C PRO A 440 28.91 -16.21 -6.65
N LEU A 441 28.07 -15.95 -7.66
CA LEU A 441 27.31 -16.91 -8.48
C LEU A 441 27.02 -16.37 -9.92
N LEU A 442 26.98 -17.25 -10.95
CA LEU A 442 26.64 -16.92 -12.36
C LEU A 442 25.43 -17.72 -12.91
N LEU A 443 24.54 -17.09 -13.72
CA LEU A 443 23.30 -17.68 -14.32
C LEU A 443 23.02 -17.19 -15.77
N GLN A 444 22.28 -17.95 -16.61
CA GLN A 444 22.02 -17.67 -18.05
C GLN A 444 20.50 -17.56 -18.40
N ASP A 445 20.11 -16.61 -19.28
CA ASP A 445 18.71 -16.24 -19.56
C ASP A 445 17.98 -17.12 -20.62
N SER A 446 16.73 -17.47 -20.31
CA SER A 446 15.78 -18.22 -21.17
C SER A 446 15.16 -17.45 -22.33
N THR A 447 15.23 -16.12 -22.34
CA THR A 447 14.67 -15.27 -23.40
C THR A 447 15.68 -14.94 -24.51
N THR A 448 16.98 -15.00 -24.20
CA THR A 448 18.08 -14.52 -25.08
C THR A 448 19.30 -15.44 -25.18
N GLY A 449 19.68 -16.16 -24.11
CA GLY A 449 20.85 -17.05 -24.09
C GLY A 449 22.18 -16.46 -23.59
N PHE A 450 22.19 -15.38 -22.79
CA PHE A 450 23.41 -14.77 -22.21
C PHE A 450 23.41 -14.76 -20.65
N SER A 451 24.57 -14.56 -20.01
CA SER A 451 24.82 -14.84 -18.57
C SER A 451 25.30 -13.65 -17.71
N GLU A 452 25.05 -13.69 -16.39
CA GLU A 452 25.23 -12.57 -15.43
C GLU A 452 25.74 -13.00 -14.02
N GLN A 453 26.50 -12.17 -13.29
CA GLN A 453 27.18 -12.46 -11.99
C GLN A 453 26.63 -11.67 -10.78
N ARG A 454 26.41 -12.32 -9.62
CA ARG A 454 25.83 -11.74 -8.36
C ARG A 454 26.46 -12.34 -7.08
N TYR A 455 26.32 -11.72 -5.88
CA TYR A 455 26.79 -12.26 -4.57
C TYR A 455 25.65 -12.43 -3.52
N VAL A 456 25.59 -13.51 -2.73
CA VAL A 456 24.40 -13.89 -1.90
C VAL A 456 24.70 -14.49 -0.50
N ASP A 457 23.69 -14.52 0.39
CA ASP A 457 23.66 -15.07 1.78
C ASP A 457 22.52 -16.13 1.97
N PHE A 458 22.72 -17.27 2.68
CA PHE A 458 21.68 -18.34 2.80
C PHE A 458 21.81 -19.38 3.96
N SER A 459 20.76 -20.20 4.19
CA SER A 459 20.71 -21.31 5.20
C SER A 459 19.71 -22.46 4.90
N TYR A 460 19.92 -23.66 5.50
CA TYR A 460 19.08 -24.89 5.37
C TYR A 460 18.80 -25.62 6.71
N GLN A 461 17.66 -26.33 6.86
CA GLN A 461 17.25 -27.05 8.11
C GLN A 461 16.45 -28.36 7.88
N PRO A 462 16.60 -29.41 8.73
CA PRO A 462 15.87 -30.70 8.62
C PRO A 462 14.50 -30.75 9.35
N LEU A 463 13.65 -31.72 8.99
CA LEU A 463 12.30 -31.99 9.53
C LEU A 463 12.14 -33.46 9.96
N VAL A 464 11.49 -33.72 11.11
CA VAL A 464 11.47 -35.03 11.81
C VAL A 464 10.08 -35.52 12.25
N ASP A 465 9.99 -36.82 12.53
CA ASP A 465 8.84 -37.61 12.98
C ASP A 465 8.74 -37.72 14.54
N GLU A 466 7.59 -38.15 15.09
CA GLU A 466 7.41 -38.40 16.54
C GLU A 466 8.38 -39.45 17.13
N SER A 467 8.93 -40.33 16.28
CA SER A 467 9.98 -41.30 16.61
C SER A 467 11.41 -40.79 16.43
N THR A 468 11.59 -39.48 16.15
CA THR A 468 12.87 -38.76 15.98
C THR A 468 13.72 -39.12 14.74
N GLN A 469 13.14 -39.75 13.72
CA GLN A 469 13.81 -39.93 12.41
C GLN A 469 13.44 -38.82 11.41
N THR A 470 14.38 -38.44 10.54
CA THR A 470 14.24 -37.36 9.53
C THR A 470 13.36 -37.76 8.34
N GLN A 471 12.52 -36.84 7.85
CA GLN A 471 11.66 -37.04 6.67
C GLN A 471 11.74 -35.92 5.59
N GLY A 472 12.29 -34.73 5.88
CA GLY A 472 12.36 -33.62 4.89
C GLY A 472 13.31 -32.48 5.26
N ILE A 473 13.41 -31.45 4.40
CA ILE A 473 14.30 -30.26 4.55
C ILE A 473 13.58 -28.96 4.11
N LEU A 474 13.94 -27.83 4.75
CA LEU A 474 13.46 -26.45 4.54
C LEU A 474 14.63 -25.48 4.24
N ALA A 475 14.42 -24.41 3.44
CA ALA A 475 15.49 -23.51 2.95
C ALA A 475 15.11 -22.01 2.86
N PHE A 476 16.10 -21.09 2.99
CA PHE A 476 15.91 -19.63 3.04
C PHE A 476 17.16 -18.83 2.53
N ILE A 477 16.98 -17.81 1.67
CA ILE A 477 18.06 -17.11 0.89
C ILE A 477 17.81 -15.57 0.74
N ILE A 478 18.87 -14.74 0.68
CA ILE A 478 18.86 -13.28 0.44
C ILE A 478 20.04 -12.85 -0.50
N ASP A 479 19.84 -11.85 -1.39
CA ASP A 479 20.89 -11.26 -2.26
C ASP A 479 21.64 -10.11 -1.55
N VAL A 480 22.97 -10.05 -1.69
CA VAL A 480 23.85 -9.04 -1.09
C VAL A 480 24.91 -8.52 -2.09
N THR A 481 24.63 -8.57 -3.39
CA THR A 481 25.55 -8.14 -4.47
C THR A 481 26.12 -6.76 -4.20
N ASP A 482 25.25 -5.78 -3.93
CA ASP A 482 25.58 -4.38 -3.63
C ASP A 482 26.54 -4.23 -2.42
N LYS A 483 26.54 -5.18 -1.49
CA LYS A 483 27.38 -5.20 -0.27
C LYS A 483 28.75 -5.87 -0.50
N VAL A 484 28.83 -6.91 -1.34
CA VAL A 484 30.08 -7.68 -1.55
C VAL A 484 30.86 -7.20 -2.76
N VAL A 485 30.20 -6.65 -3.78
CA VAL A 485 30.84 -5.76 -4.76
C VAL A 485 31.61 -4.68 -4.00
N ALA A 486 30.94 -4.00 -3.06
CA ALA A 486 31.57 -3.00 -2.20
C ALA A 486 32.69 -3.58 -1.30
N HIS A 487 32.54 -4.79 -0.74
CA HIS A 487 33.56 -5.35 0.17
C HIS A 487 34.83 -5.86 -0.56
N GLN A 488 34.70 -6.43 -1.77
CA GLN A 488 35.84 -6.90 -2.58
C GLN A 488 36.53 -5.78 -3.37
N GLN A 489 35.78 -4.73 -3.76
CA GLN A 489 36.37 -3.46 -4.23
C GLN A 489 37.24 -2.81 -3.15
N VAL A 490 36.84 -2.89 -1.88
CA VAL A 490 37.58 -2.28 -0.76
C VAL A 490 38.88 -3.05 -0.40
N THR A 491 38.91 -4.37 -0.53
CA THR A 491 40.07 -5.18 -0.07
C THR A 491 41.21 -5.24 -1.08
N THR A 492 40.93 -5.30 -2.38
CA THR A 492 41.99 -5.37 -3.42
C THR A 492 42.77 -4.05 -3.55
N MET A 493 42.13 -2.92 -3.26
CA MET A 493 42.62 -1.58 -3.55
C MET A 493 43.66 -1.02 -2.54
N GLN A 494 44.02 -1.76 -1.48
CA GLN A 494 44.82 -1.22 -0.36
C GLN A 494 46.32 -1.57 -0.35
N ALA A 495 46.77 -2.59 -1.09
CA ALA A 495 48.10 -3.18 -0.86
C ALA A 495 49.27 -2.51 -1.61
N GLU A 496 49.11 -2.20 -2.90
CA GLU A 496 50.27 -1.94 -3.79
C GLU A 496 50.68 -0.46 -3.89
N LEU A 497 49.85 0.45 -3.37
CA LEU A 497 49.86 1.87 -3.73
C LEU A 497 51.06 2.69 -3.20
N LEU A 498 51.81 2.21 -2.19
CA LEU A 498 52.70 3.07 -1.38
C LEU A 498 54.22 2.92 -1.56
N ALA A 499 54.74 1.71 -1.84
CA ALA A 499 56.18 1.45 -1.69
C ALA A 499 57.05 2.01 -2.83
N ALA A 500 56.45 2.34 -3.99
CA ALA A 500 57.12 2.87 -5.17
C ALA A 500 57.48 4.37 -5.10
N ALA A 501 57.96 4.76 -3.91
CA ALA A 501 58.78 5.92 -3.58
C ALA A 501 59.23 6.80 -4.78
N GLN A 502 58.70 8.00 -4.93
CA GLN A 502 59.13 9.22 -4.21
C GLN A 502 60.58 9.69 -4.44
N ARG A 503 61.50 8.87 -4.98
CA ARG A 503 62.91 9.30 -5.23
C ARG A 503 63.16 9.94 -6.59
N ARG A 504 62.21 9.86 -7.53
CA ARG A 504 62.29 10.50 -8.87
C ARG A 504 61.75 11.96 -8.91
N LEU A 505 61.55 12.60 -7.75
CA LEU A 505 60.98 13.97 -7.68
C LEU A 505 62.01 15.11 -7.82
N LEU A 506 63.18 15.02 -7.19
CA LEU A 506 63.92 16.23 -6.74
C LEU A 506 64.42 17.21 -7.83
N GLU A 507 64.84 16.73 -9.00
CA GLU A 507 65.23 17.61 -10.13
C GLU A 507 64.09 17.81 -11.14
N ARG A 508 62.91 17.26 -10.84
CA ARG A 508 61.65 17.58 -11.50
C ARG A 508 61.05 18.84 -10.85
N GLU A 509 61.03 18.85 -9.51
CA GLU A 509 60.50 19.92 -8.64
C GLU A 509 60.97 21.33 -9.02
N ASN A 510 62.25 21.54 -9.32
CA ASN A 510 62.78 22.91 -9.44
C ASN A 510 62.38 23.62 -10.75
N LEU A 511 62.36 22.92 -11.90
CA LEU A 511 61.75 23.52 -13.10
C LEU A 511 60.22 23.55 -12.93
N TYR A 512 59.63 22.55 -12.23
CA TYR A 512 58.21 22.51 -11.86
C TYR A 512 57.77 23.84 -11.20
N GLN A 513 58.58 24.46 -10.32
CA GLN A 513 58.28 25.70 -9.56
C GLN A 513 57.74 26.90 -10.35
N VAL A 514 58.18 27.15 -11.59
CA VAL A 514 57.70 28.31 -12.37
C VAL A 514 56.26 28.12 -12.81
N PHE A 515 55.99 26.91 -13.29
CA PHE A 515 54.70 26.49 -13.83
C PHE A 515 53.77 26.04 -12.66
N GLU A 516 54.31 25.65 -11.49
CA GLU A 516 53.55 25.37 -10.24
C GLU A 516 52.59 26.50 -9.87
N GLN A 517 53.03 27.74 -10.09
CA GLN A 517 52.29 28.94 -9.70
C GLN A 517 51.30 29.40 -10.79
N THR A 518 51.19 28.66 -11.90
CA THR A 518 50.22 28.91 -12.99
C THR A 518 48.88 28.22 -12.68
N PRO A 519 47.73 28.92 -12.74
CA PRO A 519 46.42 28.30 -12.48
C PRO A 519 46.00 27.25 -13.53
N ALA A 520 46.33 27.52 -14.79
CA ALA A 520 46.07 26.64 -15.93
C ALA A 520 47.04 25.45 -15.96
N ALA A 521 46.56 24.32 -16.45
CA ALA A 521 47.32 23.09 -16.59
C ALA A 521 48.23 23.13 -17.82
N VAL A 522 49.53 22.85 -17.64
CA VAL A 522 50.52 22.93 -18.71
C VAL A 522 51.45 21.72 -18.70
N LEU A 523 51.76 21.22 -19.89
CA LEU A 523 52.54 20.01 -20.20
C LEU A 523 53.44 20.29 -21.42
N LEU A 524 54.65 19.73 -21.46
CA LEU A 524 55.57 19.79 -22.60
C LEU A 524 55.97 18.37 -23.04
N LEU A 525 55.88 18.12 -24.35
CA LEU A 525 56.20 16.88 -25.07
C LEU A 525 57.38 17.16 -25.99
N ARG A 526 58.29 16.20 -26.23
CA ARG A 526 59.56 16.40 -26.96
C ARG A 526 59.80 15.27 -27.98
N GLU A 527 60.59 15.56 -29.00
CA GLU A 527 60.91 14.64 -30.13
C GLU A 527 59.68 14.24 -30.99
N PRO A 528 59.86 13.65 -32.20
CA PRO A 528 58.75 13.25 -33.07
C PRO A 528 57.81 12.17 -32.51
N SER A 529 58.15 11.61 -31.35
CA SER A 529 57.35 10.63 -30.61
C SER A 529 56.70 11.23 -29.36
N HIS A 530 56.68 12.56 -29.17
CA HIS A 530 55.90 13.21 -28.11
C HIS A 530 56.27 12.81 -26.66
N ILE A 531 57.56 12.65 -26.39
CA ILE A 531 58.13 12.27 -25.09
C ILE A 531 57.91 13.38 -24.06
N ILE A 532 57.08 13.16 -23.05
CA ILE A 532 56.73 14.15 -22.02
C ILE A 532 57.97 14.53 -21.20
N GLU A 533 58.48 15.73 -21.40
CA GLU A 533 59.61 16.26 -20.61
C GLU A 533 59.13 16.86 -19.27
N TYR A 534 57.89 17.31 -19.21
CA TYR A 534 57.48 18.30 -18.21
C TYR A 534 55.96 18.42 -18.01
N PHE A 535 55.48 18.71 -16.79
CA PHE A 535 54.13 19.25 -16.53
C PHE A 535 54.09 20.06 -15.22
N ASN A 536 53.05 20.86 -14.99
CA ASN A 536 52.89 21.70 -13.78
C ASN A 536 51.87 21.15 -12.77
N PRO A 537 51.89 21.52 -11.48
CA PRO A 537 50.83 21.20 -10.52
C PRO A 537 49.38 21.50 -10.91
N ALA A 538 49.06 22.41 -11.82
CA ALA A 538 47.69 22.43 -12.34
C ALA A 538 47.40 21.16 -13.15
N TYR A 539 48.26 20.80 -14.11
CA TYR A 539 48.22 19.52 -14.84
C TYR A 539 48.38 18.32 -13.90
N GLY A 540 49.22 18.43 -12.88
CA GLY A 540 49.41 17.45 -11.81
C GLY A 540 48.22 17.34 -10.86
N ARG A 541 47.36 18.37 -10.77
CA ARG A 541 46.03 18.28 -10.13
C ARG A 541 45.00 17.63 -11.05
N LEU A 542 45.18 17.66 -12.39
CA LEU A 542 44.28 17.03 -13.38
C LEU A 542 44.49 15.53 -13.48
N PHE A 543 45.76 15.11 -13.55
CA PHE A 543 46.20 13.72 -13.58
C PHE A 543 46.93 13.37 -12.28
N PRO A 544 46.29 13.52 -11.09
CA PRO A 544 46.95 13.35 -9.81
C PRO A 544 47.47 11.92 -9.67
N GLY A 545 48.79 11.78 -9.67
CA GLY A 545 49.48 10.48 -9.59
C GLY A 545 49.92 9.87 -10.93
N ARG A 546 49.49 10.35 -12.11
CA ARG A 546 50.03 9.81 -13.38
C ARG A 546 51.52 10.07 -13.52
N GLN A 547 52.28 9.03 -13.89
CA GLN A 547 53.73 9.13 -14.11
C GLN A 547 54.05 9.65 -15.52
N LEU A 548 53.67 10.89 -15.79
CA LEU A 548 53.75 11.51 -17.11
C LEU A 548 55.19 11.67 -17.62
N ARG A 549 56.13 12.16 -16.78
CA ARG A 549 57.48 12.57 -17.22
C ARG A 549 58.33 11.37 -17.71
N GLY A 550 58.70 11.37 -19.00
CA GLY A 550 59.72 10.50 -19.61
C GLY A 550 59.23 9.54 -20.69
N LEU A 551 57.93 9.51 -21.00
CA LEU A 551 57.31 8.60 -21.97
C LEU A 551 56.76 9.35 -23.18
N THR A 552 56.69 8.71 -24.34
CA THR A 552 55.82 9.19 -25.44
C THR A 552 54.41 9.35 -24.88
N ILE A 553 53.66 10.37 -25.27
CA ILE A 553 52.28 10.50 -24.77
C ILE A 553 51.36 9.39 -25.31
N ALA A 554 51.75 8.73 -26.41
CA ALA A 554 51.16 7.49 -26.88
C ALA A 554 51.23 6.35 -25.85
N GLU A 555 52.35 6.25 -25.12
CA GLU A 555 52.58 5.24 -24.07
C GLU A 555 52.15 5.72 -22.68
N ALA A 556 52.24 7.04 -22.41
CA ALA A 556 51.88 7.64 -21.12
C ALA A 556 50.37 7.87 -20.95
N GLN A 557 49.64 7.93 -22.07
CA GLN A 557 48.20 8.13 -22.16
C GLN A 557 47.68 7.25 -23.33
N PRO A 558 47.64 5.90 -23.22
CA PRO A 558 47.20 5.05 -24.33
C PRO A 558 45.74 5.28 -24.73
N GLU A 559 44.89 5.70 -23.78
CA GLU A 559 43.54 6.16 -24.08
C GLU A 559 43.54 7.46 -24.90
N ALA A 560 44.60 8.27 -24.83
CA ALA A 560 44.80 9.38 -25.75
C ALA A 560 45.14 8.88 -27.17
N VAL A 561 45.67 7.66 -27.35
CA VAL A 561 45.76 7.02 -28.68
C VAL A 561 44.39 6.58 -29.18
N GLU A 562 43.67 5.77 -28.39
CA GLU A 562 42.40 5.17 -28.82
C GLU A 562 41.26 6.22 -28.97
N GLN A 563 41.24 7.24 -28.10
CA GLN A 563 40.34 8.39 -28.22
C GLN A 563 40.89 9.47 -29.18
N GLY A 564 42.00 9.22 -29.88
CA GLY A 564 42.49 9.99 -31.03
C GLY A 564 43.38 11.22 -30.75
N PHE A 565 43.47 11.67 -29.50
CA PHE A 565 44.32 12.78 -29.06
C PHE A 565 45.80 12.67 -29.49
N VAL A 566 46.37 11.46 -29.57
CA VAL A 566 47.76 11.25 -29.99
C VAL A 566 47.93 11.39 -31.50
N ALA A 567 46.99 10.89 -32.31
CA ALA A 567 47.01 11.13 -33.75
C ALA A 567 46.87 12.65 -34.06
N LEU A 568 46.14 13.38 -33.22
CA LEU A 568 46.08 14.85 -33.27
C LEU A 568 47.42 15.49 -32.88
N LEU A 569 48.16 14.92 -31.93
CA LEU A 569 49.51 15.38 -31.57
C LEU A 569 50.53 15.10 -32.69
N ASP A 570 50.53 13.90 -33.27
CA ASP A 570 51.36 13.55 -34.43
C ASP A 570 51.12 14.52 -35.60
N GLN A 571 49.85 14.84 -35.87
CA GLN A 571 49.45 15.85 -36.87
C GLN A 571 49.98 17.25 -36.52
N VAL A 572 49.89 17.67 -35.26
CA VAL A 572 50.44 18.96 -34.77
C VAL A 572 51.97 19.01 -34.94
N PHE A 573 52.69 17.92 -34.66
CA PHE A 573 54.14 17.85 -34.84
C PHE A 573 54.55 17.92 -36.32
N GLN A 574 53.94 17.08 -37.16
CA GLN A 574 54.30 16.97 -38.58
C GLN A 574 53.92 18.22 -39.38
N THR A 575 52.76 18.83 -39.08
CA THR A 575 52.26 20.00 -39.84
C THR A 575 52.63 21.35 -39.22
N GLY A 576 52.97 21.38 -37.92
CA GLY A 576 53.21 22.59 -37.15
C GLY A 576 51.96 23.46 -36.91
N LYS A 577 50.75 22.94 -37.16
CA LYS A 577 49.48 23.66 -36.95
C LYS A 577 48.85 23.29 -35.61
N THR A 578 48.30 24.29 -34.91
CA THR A 578 47.65 24.16 -33.61
C THR A 578 46.33 23.37 -33.69
N TYR A 579 45.99 22.62 -32.64
CA TYR A 579 44.68 21.98 -32.44
C TYR A 579 44.05 22.43 -31.11
N VAL A 580 42.71 22.45 -31.01
CA VAL A 580 41.94 22.84 -29.82
C VAL A 580 40.78 21.85 -29.61
N GLY A 581 40.57 21.42 -28.36
CA GLY A 581 39.46 20.57 -27.93
C GLY A 581 38.71 21.17 -26.74
N ASN A 582 37.38 21.01 -26.69
CA ASN A 582 36.49 21.66 -25.71
C ASN A 582 35.61 20.64 -24.97
N GLU A 583 35.44 20.83 -23.66
CA GLU A 583 34.69 19.97 -22.73
C GLU A 583 34.93 18.48 -22.90
N LEU A 584 36.08 18.08 -23.44
CA LEU A 584 36.35 16.67 -23.70
C LEU A 584 36.49 15.99 -22.34
N PRO A 585 35.70 14.92 -22.08
CA PRO A 585 35.90 14.08 -20.91
C PRO A 585 37.19 13.31 -21.14
N LEU A 586 38.31 13.91 -20.76
CA LEU A 586 39.50 13.13 -20.54
C LEU A 586 39.28 12.42 -19.22
N THR A 587 38.53 11.33 -19.32
CA THR A 587 38.38 10.35 -18.27
C THR A 587 39.77 9.75 -18.10
N VAL A 588 40.53 10.35 -17.20
CA VAL A 588 41.91 10.02 -16.90
C VAL A 588 41.89 8.59 -16.43
N VAL A 589 42.24 7.66 -17.31
CA VAL A 589 42.61 6.29 -16.92
C VAL A 589 43.67 6.47 -15.84
N GLN A 590 43.32 6.23 -14.59
CA GLN A 590 44.29 6.34 -13.51
C GLN A 590 45.33 5.22 -13.71
N PRO A 591 46.52 5.29 -13.09
CA PRO A 591 47.58 4.30 -13.36
C PRO A 591 47.20 2.82 -13.08
N ASP A 592 46.00 2.58 -12.54
CA ASP A 592 45.34 1.30 -12.26
C ASP A 592 44.52 0.73 -13.44
N GLY A 593 44.37 1.46 -14.56
CA GLY A 593 43.53 1.03 -15.69
C GLY A 593 42.03 1.24 -15.49
N GLN A 594 41.60 1.55 -14.26
CA GLN A 594 40.30 2.17 -14.03
C GLN A 594 40.34 3.65 -14.42
N LEU A 595 39.15 4.25 -14.42
CA LEU A 595 38.88 5.54 -15.00
C LEU A 595 38.58 6.52 -13.86
N SER A 596 39.23 7.68 -13.86
CA SER A 596 38.92 8.73 -12.87
C SER A 596 37.46 9.13 -12.94
N ALA A 597 36.95 9.77 -11.89
CA ALA A 597 35.81 10.68 -12.06
C ALA A 597 36.12 11.58 -13.27
N PRO A 598 35.30 11.56 -14.34
CA PRO A 598 35.68 12.15 -15.62
C PRO A 598 35.91 13.64 -15.44
N ARG A 599 37.07 14.10 -15.89
CA ARG A 599 37.43 15.52 -15.84
C ARG A 599 37.29 16.14 -17.21
N TYR A 600 36.81 17.37 -17.21
CA TYR A 600 36.36 18.06 -18.41
C TYR A 600 37.34 19.17 -18.74
N PHE A 601 38.00 19.07 -19.88
CA PHE A 601 39.07 19.98 -20.27
C PHE A 601 38.80 20.70 -21.58
N ASN A 602 38.98 22.02 -21.52
CA ASN A 602 39.24 22.86 -22.69
C ASN A 602 40.77 22.93 -22.83
N PHE A 603 41.33 22.52 -23.98
CA PHE A 603 42.77 22.43 -24.18
C PHE A 603 43.24 22.77 -25.60
N THR A 604 44.52 23.14 -25.70
CA THR A 604 45.22 23.50 -26.93
C THR A 604 46.52 22.71 -27.05
N TYR A 605 46.76 22.14 -28.22
CA TYR A 605 48.02 21.48 -28.60
C TYR A 605 48.79 22.35 -29.60
N GLN A 606 50.03 22.73 -29.29
CA GLN A 606 50.83 23.69 -30.06
C GLN A 606 52.29 23.24 -30.19
N ALA A 607 52.77 23.04 -31.42
CA ALA A 607 54.16 22.64 -31.69
C ALA A 607 55.18 23.72 -31.25
N TYR A 608 56.23 23.30 -30.54
CA TYR A 608 57.39 24.15 -30.25
C TYR A 608 58.67 23.66 -30.95
N ARG A 609 59.64 24.55 -31.05
CA ARG A 609 60.82 24.38 -31.91
C ARG A 609 62.11 24.62 -31.15
N GLU A 610 63.05 23.71 -31.31
CA GLU A 610 64.45 23.91 -30.93
C GLU A 610 65.29 23.85 -32.21
N GLN A 611 66.21 24.81 -32.36
CA GLN A 611 67.10 24.90 -33.54
C GLN A 611 66.33 24.93 -34.90
N GLY A 612 65.08 25.42 -34.89
CA GLY A 612 64.24 25.63 -36.08
C GLY A 612 63.37 24.43 -36.49
N GLN A 613 63.78 23.20 -36.18
CA GLN A 613 62.95 22.01 -36.35
C GLN A 613 61.85 21.97 -35.28
N VAL A 614 60.75 21.26 -35.53
CA VAL A 614 59.80 20.94 -34.45
C VAL A 614 60.52 19.99 -33.50
N ALA A 615 60.63 20.40 -32.25
CA ALA A 615 61.33 19.64 -31.21
C ALA A 615 60.36 19.05 -30.19
N GLY A 616 59.07 19.38 -30.30
CA GLY A 616 58.06 18.93 -29.36
C GLY A 616 56.71 19.62 -29.55
N VAL A 617 55.78 19.33 -28.64
CA VAL A 617 54.46 19.96 -28.57
C VAL A 617 54.16 20.38 -27.13
N SER A 618 53.77 21.64 -26.96
CA SER A 618 53.25 22.19 -25.72
C SER A 618 51.75 21.97 -25.65
N VAL A 619 51.25 21.66 -24.46
CA VAL A 619 49.84 21.41 -24.19
C VAL A 619 49.40 22.30 -23.04
N PHE A 620 48.34 23.07 -23.28
CA PHE A 620 47.72 23.96 -22.30
C PHE A 620 46.27 23.54 -22.12
N ALA A 621 45.83 23.27 -20.89
CA ALA A 621 44.49 22.82 -20.55
C ALA A 621 43.92 23.62 -19.38
N PHE A 622 42.60 23.74 -19.31
CA PHE A 622 41.88 24.43 -18.27
C PHE A 622 40.87 23.48 -17.64
N ASP A 623 40.87 23.40 -16.31
CA ASP A 623 39.97 22.53 -15.57
C ASP A 623 38.55 23.12 -15.57
N ALA A 624 37.72 22.68 -16.50
CA ALA A 624 36.30 23.01 -16.52
C ALA A 624 35.51 22.12 -15.54
N THR A 625 36.15 21.22 -14.79
CA THR A 625 35.46 20.23 -13.94
C THR A 625 34.65 20.89 -12.83
N GLU A 626 34.99 22.06 -12.28
CA GLU A 626 34.06 22.75 -11.35
C GLU A 626 32.82 23.30 -12.08
N GLN A 627 32.95 23.83 -13.30
CA GLN A 627 31.81 24.32 -14.08
C GLN A 627 30.93 23.16 -14.58
N VAL A 628 31.55 22.07 -15.06
CA VAL A 628 30.86 20.88 -15.57
C VAL A 628 30.33 20.00 -14.44
N LEU A 629 31.01 19.86 -13.29
CA LEU A 629 30.41 19.24 -12.10
C LEU A 629 29.35 20.13 -11.47
N ALA A 630 29.45 21.46 -11.48
CA ALA A 630 28.34 22.31 -11.05
C ALA A 630 27.15 22.19 -12.01
N ARG A 631 27.39 22.03 -13.32
CA ARG A 631 26.38 21.72 -14.33
C ARG A 631 25.74 20.35 -14.06
N GLN A 632 26.54 19.28 -14.00
CA GLN A 632 26.12 17.91 -13.70
C GLN A 632 25.51 17.74 -12.30
N GLN A 633 25.92 18.50 -11.29
CA GLN A 633 25.34 18.45 -9.93
C GLN A 633 24.03 19.21 -9.88
N ARG A 634 23.87 20.30 -10.64
CA ARG A 634 22.58 21.01 -10.80
C ARG A 634 21.61 20.16 -11.62
N GLU A 635 22.09 19.55 -12.70
CA GLU A 635 21.36 18.56 -13.52
C GLU A 635 21.03 17.30 -12.70
N ALA A 636 21.92 16.83 -11.83
CA ALA A 636 21.67 15.70 -10.92
C ALA A 636 20.74 16.07 -9.76
N GLN A 637 20.74 17.31 -9.26
CA GLN A 637 19.74 17.81 -8.32
C GLN A 637 18.36 17.95 -8.99
N GLN A 638 18.32 18.43 -10.23
CA GLN A 638 17.10 18.50 -11.04
C GLN A 638 16.58 17.09 -11.34
N ALA A 639 17.45 16.18 -11.76
CA ALA A 639 17.14 14.77 -11.99
C ALA A 639 16.90 13.97 -10.70
N GLU A 640 17.34 14.44 -9.53
CA GLU A 640 16.98 13.88 -8.21
C GLU A 640 15.56 14.31 -7.84
N LEU A 641 15.25 15.60 -7.90
CA LEU A 641 13.90 16.10 -7.60
C LEU A 641 12.87 15.59 -8.62
N GLN A 642 13.22 15.52 -9.91
CA GLN A 642 12.41 14.88 -10.94
C GLN A 642 12.27 13.37 -10.69
N ARG A 643 13.31 12.68 -10.21
CA ARG A 643 13.21 11.26 -9.80
C ARG A 643 12.33 11.08 -8.57
N ILE A 644 12.40 11.96 -7.57
CA ILE A 644 11.50 11.92 -6.39
C ILE A 644 10.05 12.17 -6.83
N PHE A 645 9.81 13.13 -7.73
CA PHE A 645 8.49 13.39 -8.34
C PHE A 645 7.95 12.17 -9.11
N GLU A 646 8.75 11.59 -10.00
CA GLU A 646 8.40 10.38 -10.78
C GLU A 646 8.21 9.14 -9.90
N GLN A 647 8.99 9.02 -8.82
CA GLN A 647 8.93 7.90 -7.89
C GLN A 647 7.92 8.05 -6.75
N ALA A 648 7.28 9.22 -6.61
CA ALA A 648 6.29 9.47 -5.56
C ALA A 648 5.12 8.47 -5.65
N PRO A 649 4.69 7.85 -4.55
CA PRO A 649 3.66 6.79 -4.55
C PRO A 649 2.22 7.32 -4.66
N VAL A 650 2.05 8.54 -5.17
CA VAL A 650 0.79 9.28 -5.32
C VAL A 650 0.79 9.89 -6.72
N ALA A 651 -0.37 9.96 -7.38
CA ALA A 651 -0.47 10.63 -8.67
C ALA A 651 -0.35 12.15 -8.48
N ILE A 652 0.62 12.77 -9.15
CA ILE A 652 0.87 14.23 -9.10
C ILE A 652 0.97 14.78 -10.53
N ALA A 653 0.33 15.92 -10.79
CA ALA A 653 0.54 16.73 -11.99
C ALA A 653 0.58 18.23 -11.67
N ILE A 654 1.24 18.99 -12.55
CA ILE A 654 1.37 20.45 -12.48
C ILE A 654 0.82 21.05 -13.78
N MET A 655 -0.07 22.03 -13.64
CA MET A 655 -0.73 22.74 -14.73
C MET A 655 -0.51 24.25 -14.60
N ARG A 656 -0.23 24.95 -15.71
CA ARG A 656 -0.03 26.41 -15.71
C ARG A 656 -0.89 27.19 -16.70
N GLY A 657 -1.04 28.47 -16.36
CA GLY A 657 -1.78 29.47 -17.11
C GLY A 657 -3.31 29.29 -17.07
N PRO A 658 -4.07 30.26 -17.60
CA PRO A 658 -5.54 30.23 -17.60
C PRO A 658 -6.15 29.15 -18.52
N ARG A 659 -5.32 28.32 -19.19
CA ARG A 659 -5.75 27.13 -19.96
C ARG A 659 -5.30 25.81 -19.34
N LEU A 660 -4.70 25.82 -18.13
CA LEU A 660 -4.26 24.63 -17.42
C LEU A 660 -3.42 23.69 -18.30
N VAL A 661 -2.36 24.23 -18.89
CA VAL A 661 -1.45 23.46 -19.74
C VAL A 661 -0.62 22.54 -18.85
N LEU A 662 -0.64 21.24 -19.14
CA LEU A 662 0.09 20.21 -18.40
C LEU A 662 1.60 20.33 -18.64
N GLU A 663 2.34 20.79 -17.63
CA GLU A 663 3.80 20.94 -17.69
C GLU A 663 4.52 19.68 -17.19
N LEU A 664 4.01 19.07 -16.12
CA LEU A 664 4.55 17.84 -15.52
C LEU A 664 3.40 16.93 -15.07
N ALA A 665 3.61 15.63 -15.17
CA ALA A 665 2.79 14.60 -14.54
C ALA A 665 3.71 13.41 -14.23
N ASN A 666 3.54 12.74 -13.09
CA ASN A 666 4.38 11.60 -12.73
C ASN A 666 3.81 10.26 -13.24
N GLN A 667 4.62 9.21 -13.19
CA GLN A 667 4.21 7.86 -13.61
C GLN A 667 2.89 7.40 -12.98
N GLU A 668 2.64 7.66 -11.69
CA GLU A 668 1.38 7.31 -11.03
C GLU A 668 0.17 8.05 -11.63
N MET A 669 0.29 9.34 -11.97
CA MET A 669 -0.77 10.09 -12.64
C MET A 669 -1.02 9.60 -14.07
N THR A 670 0.02 9.25 -14.82
CA THR A 670 -0.14 8.66 -16.17
C THR A 670 -0.89 7.33 -16.13
N ARG A 671 -0.66 6.53 -15.08
CA ARG A 671 -1.38 5.27 -14.83
C ARG A 671 -2.84 5.53 -14.44
N LEU A 672 -3.09 6.51 -13.58
CA LEU A 672 -4.44 6.92 -13.15
C LEU A 672 -5.30 7.39 -14.32
N TRP A 673 -4.75 8.22 -15.21
CA TRP A 673 -5.43 8.70 -16.43
C TRP A 673 -5.51 7.65 -17.55
N GLY A 674 -4.67 6.62 -17.55
CA GLY A 674 -4.57 5.68 -18.66
C GLY A 674 -4.07 6.34 -19.97
N ARG A 675 -3.11 7.27 -19.86
CA ARG A 675 -2.50 8.03 -20.97
C ARG A 675 -0.99 8.11 -20.76
N THR A 676 -0.20 8.16 -21.82
CA THR A 676 1.27 8.32 -21.73
C THR A 676 1.68 9.79 -21.73
N LEU A 677 2.85 10.14 -21.17
CA LEU A 677 3.33 11.53 -21.12
C LEU A 677 3.29 12.26 -22.48
N PRO A 678 3.72 11.67 -23.62
CA PRO A 678 3.64 12.33 -24.93
C PRO A 678 2.21 12.60 -25.45
N GLN A 679 1.19 12.00 -24.84
CA GLN A 679 -0.22 12.25 -25.18
C GLN A 679 -0.79 13.46 -24.43
N VAL A 680 -0.20 13.84 -23.28
CA VAL A 680 -0.79 14.81 -22.34
C VAL A 680 0.06 16.06 -22.09
N LEU A 681 1.40 15.95 -22.09
CA LEU A 681 2.29 17.08 -21.82
C LEU A 681 2.19 18.17 -22.91
N GLY A 682 2.31 19.43 -22.50
CA GLY A 682 2.23 20.60 -23.36
C GLY A 682 0.82 20.93 -23.87
N ARG A 683 -0.22 20.21 -23.42
CA ARG A 683 -1.62 20.41 -23.82
C ARG A 683 -2.46 20.95 -22.66
N PRO A 684 -3.50 21.76 -22.93
CA PRO A 684 -4.55 22.06 -21.95
C PRO A 684 -5.18 20.78 -21.37
N TYR A 685 -5.45 20.77 -20.07
CA TYR A 685 -5.97 19.60 -19.34
C TYR A 685 -7.15 18.90 -20.06
N PHE A 686 -8.18 19.65 -20.44
CA PHE A 686 -9.38 19.11 -21.12
C PHE A 686 -9.14 18.72 -22.60
N GLU A 687 -8.05 19.15 -23.22
CA GLU A 687 -7.63 18.67 -24.56
C GLU A 687 -6.81 17.37 -24.46
N ALA A 688 -6.10 17.16 -23.34
CA ALA A 688 -5.38 15.93 -23.03
C ALA A 688 -6.31 14.82 -22.52
N LEU A 689 -7.34 15.20 -21.76
CA LEU A 689 -8.27 14.31 -21.05
C LEU A 689 -9.73 14.69 -21.37
N PRO A 690 -10.15 14.64 -22.64
CA PRO A 690 -11.50 15.05 -23.05
C PRO A 690 -12.60 14.25 -22.35
N ASP A 691 -12.30 13.01 -21.94
CA ASP A 691 -13.20 12.16 -21.15
C ASP A 691 -13.63 12.83 -19.83
N THR A 692 -12.79 13.70 -19.24
CA THR A 692 -13.07 14.39 -17.96
C THR A 692 -13.97 15.62 -18.09
N ALA A 693 -14.19 16.12 -19.31
CA ALA A 693 -15.03 17.28 -19.56
C ALA A 693 -16.52 16.98 -19.29
N GLY A 694 -17.26 17.97 -18.80
CA GLY A 694 -18.66 17.86 -18.39
C GLY A 694 -18.88 17.17 -17.05
N GLN A 695 -17.82 16.69 -16.38
CA GLN A 695 -17.91 15.99 -15.09
C GLN A 695 -17.73 16.91 -13.87
N GLY A 696 -17.65 18.23 -14.08
CA GLY A 696 -17.70 19.26 -13.01
C GLY A 696 -16.34 19.78 -12.54
N LEU A 697 -15.24 19.21 -13.04
CA LEU A 697 -13.88 19.67 -12.72
C LEU A 697 -13.58 21.09 -13.24
N GLU A 698 -14.30 21.54 -14.28
CA GLU A 698 -14.12 22.87 -14.89
C GLU A 698 -14.26 24.00 -13.87
N GLN A 699 -15.30 23.96 -13.03
CA GLN A 699 -15.58 25.02 -12.07
C GLN A 699 -14.57 24.99 -10.92
N VAL A 700 -14.19 23.80 -10.46
CA VAL A 700 -13.20 23.58 -9.39
C VAL A 700 -11.83 24.11 -9.81
N LEU A 701 -11.33 23.67 -10.96
CA LEU A 701 -10.01 24.05 -11.45
C LEU A 701 -9.95 25.55 -11.82
N ALA A 702 -11.05 26.13 -12.31
CA ALA A 702 -11.15 27.56 -12.54
C ALA A 702 -11.14 28.37 -11.22
N ASP A 703 -11.83 27.92 -10.16
CA ASP A 703 -11.84 28.60 -8.86
C ASP A 703 -10.46 28.59 -8.19
N VAL A 704 -9.74 27.46 -8.25
CA VAL A 704 -8.36 27.34 -7.73
C VAL A 704 -7.44 28.38 -8.39
N VAL A 705 -7.49 28.52 -9.73
CA VAL A 705 -6.64 29.48 -10.45
C VAL A 705 -7.12 30.93 -10.28
N ALA A 706 -8.43 31.18 -10.19
CA ALA A 706 -8.97 32.54 -10.09
C ALA A 706 -8.84 33.14 -8.68
N ASN A 707 -9.10 32.36 -7.64
CA ASN A 707 -9.24 32.83 -6.27
C ASN A 707 -8.11 32.40 -5.32
N GLY A 708 -7.23 31.48 -5.72
CA GLY A 708 -6.16 30.98 -4.86
C GLY A 708 -6.66 30.08 -3.71
N THR A 709 -7.87 29.54 -3.83
CA THR A 709 -8.44 28.59 -2.86
C THR A 709 -7.96 27.18 -3.18
N ALA A 710 -7.36 26.47 -2.21
CA ALA A 710 -7.10 25.05 -2.37
C ALA A 710 -8.40 24.24 -2.23
N HIS A 711 -8.66 23.31 -3.15
CA HIS A 711 -9.85 22.46 -3.15
C HIS A 711 -9.49 21.00 -2.87
N SER A 712 -10.30 20.33 -2.06
CA SER A 712 -10.18 18.90 -1.77
C SER A 712 -11.55 18.24 -1.98
N ILE A 713 -11.59 17.24 -2.85
CA ILE A 713 -12.81 16.52 -3.23
C ILE A 713 -12.60 15.03 -2.96
N THR A 714 -13.57 14.39 -2.31
CA THR A 714 -13.54 12.98 -1.92
C THR A 714 -14.66 12.20 -2.60
N ASP A 715 -14.42 10.91 -2.88
CA ASP A 715 -15.35 9.98 -3.51
C ASP A 715 -15.96 10.50 -4.83
N MET A 716 -15.22 11.32 -5.60
CA MET A 716 -15.72 11.92 -6.83
C MET A 716 -15.90 10.86 -7.92
N PRO A 717 -17.12 10.65 -8.44
CA PRO A 717 -17.33 9.78 -9.59
C PRO A 717 -16.74 10.43 -10.84
N VAL A 718 -15.73 9.81 -11.45
CA VAL A 718 -15.17 10.24 -12.74
C VAL A 718 -15.09 9.05 -13.67
N THR A 719 -15.63 9.22 -14.88
CA THR A 719 -15.54 8.25 -15.97
C THR A 719 -14.27 8.49 -16.76
N LEU A 720 -13.41 7.46 -16.88
CA LEU A 720 -12.13 7.52 -17.62
C LEU A 720 -11.99 6.32 -18.57
N ALA A 721 -11.46 6.55 -19.77
CA ALA A 721 -11.21 5.50 -20.76
C ALA A 721 -9.88 4.76 -20.48
N ARG A 722 -9.96 3.57 -19.88
CA ARG A 722 -8.79 2.81 -19.38
C ARG A 722 -7.87 2.35 -20.52
N ALA A 723 -6.56 2.46 -20.29
CA ALA A 723 -5.52 2.15 -21.28
C ALA A 723 -5.55 0.71 -21.85
N HIS A 724 -6.15 -0.25 -21.13
CA HIS A 724 -6.16 -1.68 -21.52
C HIS A 724 -7.45 -2.15 -22.21
N THR A 725 -8.54 -1.35 -22.20
CA THR A 725 -9.79 -1.65 -22.93
C THR A 725 -10.19 -0.57 -23.94
N GLY A 726 -9.72 0.67 -23.76
CA GLY A 726 -10.22 1.85 -24.47
C GLY A 726 -11.65 2.23 -24.10
N GLN A 727 -12.32 1.50 -23.20
CA GLN A 727 -13.70 1.76 -22.81
C GLN A 727 -13.78 2.73 -21.61
N PRO A 728 -14.75 3.66 -21.60
CA PRO A 728 -15.02 4.52 -20.45
C PRO A 728 -15.52 3.67 -19.27
N THR A 729 -14.76 3.64 -18.19
CA THR A 729 -15.16 3.02 -16.91
C THR A 729 -15.37 4.09 -15.85
N LEU A 730 -16.44 3.99 -15.06
CA LEU A 730 -16.58 4.77 -13.84
C LEU A 730 -15.52 4.34 -12.82
N GLY A 731 -14.82 5.31 -12.23
CA GLY A 731 -14.06 5.16 -11.01
C GLY A 731 -14.46 6.22 -9.98
N TYR A 732 -14.10 6.00 -8.72
CA TYR A 732 -14.21 7.01 -7.66
C TYR A 732 -12.82 7.48 -7.28
N PHE A 733 -12.62 8.79 -7.19
CA PHE A 733 -11.31 9.40 -6.97
C PHE A 733 -11.40 10.47 -5.88
N ASN A 734 -10.32 10.61 -5.12
CA ASN A 734 -10.10 11.82 -4.33
C ASN A 734 -9.09 12.69 -5.10
N PHE A 735 -9.32 14.00 -5.08
CA PHE A 735 -8.42 14.98 -5.70
C PHE A 735 -8.13 16.11 -4.72
N VAL A 736 -6.89 16.58 -4.70
CA VAL A 736 -6.47 17.80 -4.02
C VAL A 736 -5.84 18.73 -5.05
N PHE A 737 -6.42 19.92 -5.21
CA PHE A 737 -5.96 20.95 -6.13
C PHE A 737 -5.42 22.13 -5.32
N GLN A 738 -4.11 22.35 -5.37
CA GLN A 738 -3.43 23.46 -4.68
C GLN A 738 -2.95 24.51 -5.70
N PRO A 739 -3.26 25.80 -5.52
CA PRO A 739 -2.82 26.85 -6.45
C PRO A 739 -1.30 27.04 -6.39
N LEU A 740 -0.68 27.26 -7.56
CA LEU A 740 0.73 27.59 -7.68
C LEU A 740 0.91 29.11 -7.82
N TYR A 741 1.67 29.73 -6.92
CA TYR A 741 1.90 31.17 -6.92
C TYR A 741 3.15 31.59 -7.72
N ASP A 742 3.20 32.86 -8.13
CA ASP A 742 4.42 33.56 -8.55
C ASP A 742 5.05 34.37 -7.39
N GLY A 743 6.17 35.03 -7.67
CA GLY A 743 6.87 35.90 -6.70
C GLY A 743 6.11 37.17 -6.30
N ASP A 744 5.04 37.53 -7.00
CA ASP A 744 4.09 38.60 -6.63
C ASP A 744 2.90 38.04 -5.81
N ASN A 745 2.97 36.75 -5.40
CA ASN A 745 1.93 36.00 -4.70
C ASN A 745 0.59 35.92 -5.49
N ARG A 746 0.65 35.81 -6.81
CA ARG A 746 -0.53 35.60 -7.68
C ARG A 746 -0.62 34.16 -8.16
N PRO A 747 -1.82 33.55 -8.23
CA PRO A 747 -1.97 32.21 -8.79
C PRO A 747 -1.66 32.19 -10.30
N THR A 748 -0.73 31.32 -10.70
CA THR A 748 -0.28 31.11 -12.09
C THR A 748 -0.58 29.71 -12.63
N GLY A 749 -1.12 28.82 -11.80
CA GLY A 749 -1.38 27.43 -12.11
C GLY A 749 -1.90 26.66 -10.91
N LEU A 750 -1.85 25.34 -10.95
CA LEU A 750 -2.12 24.47 -9.80
C LEU A 750 -1.36 23.14 -9.86
N ILE A 751 -1.11 22.58 -8.68
CA ILE A 751 -0.76 21.17 -8.45
C ILE A 751 -2.07 20.38 -8.32
N ALA A 752 -2.15 19.24 -8.98
CA ALA A 752 -3.20 18.25 -8.79
C ALA A 752 -2.59 16.98 -8.21
N LEU A 753 -2.98 16.63 -6.98
CA LEU A 753 -2.77 15.29 -6.41
C LEU A 753 -4.04 14.46 -6.58
N GLY A 754 -3.90 13.16 -6.87
CA GLY A 754 -5.03 12.25 -7.01
C GLY A 754 -4.75 10.84 -6.47
N ASN A 755 -5.82 10.17 -6.04
CA ASN A 755 -5.79 8.72 -5.81
C ASN A 755 -7.16 8.09 -6.13
N GLU A 756 -7.13 6.87 -6.69
CA GLU A 756 -8.34 6.11 -6.95
C GLU A 756 -8.80 5.36 -5.69
N VAL A 757 -10.07 5.55 -5.33
CA VAL A 757 -10.74 4.94 -4.16
C VAL A 757 -11.91 4.02 -4.56
N THR A 758 -12.07 3.71 -5.85
CA THR A 758 -13.17 2.91 -6.42
C THR A 758 -13.52 1.67 -5.60
N ALA A 759 -12.53 0.85 -5.23
CA ALA A 759 -12.77 -0.36 -4.43
C ALA A 759 -13.32 -0.08 -3.03
N GLN A 760 -12.88 1.01 -2.39
CA GLN A 760 -13.33 1.41 -1.05
C GLN A 760 -14.76 1.96 -1.08
N VAL A 761 -15.11 2.77 -2.09
CA VAL A 761 -16.46 3.31 -2.25
C VAL A 761 -17.46 2.21 -2.59
N LEU A 762 -17.12 1.30 -3.51
CA LEU A 762 -17.97 0.15 -3.85
C LEU A 762 -18.16 -0.79 -2.65
N ALA A 763 -17.12 -1.05 -1.86
CA ALA A 763 -17.23 -1.84 -0.63
C ALA A 763 -18.14 -1.17 0.42
N ARG A 764 -18.05 0.17 0.57
CA ARG A 764 -18.93 0.93 1.47
C ARG A 764 -20.39 0.83 1.02
N GLN A 765 -20.68 1.09 -0.25
CA GLN A 765 -22.02 0.98 -0.84
C GLN A 765 -22.61 -0.44 -0.71
N ALA A 766 -21.81 -1.49 -0.94
CA ALA A 766 -22.24 -2.87 -0.76
C ALA A 766 -22.59 -3.20 0.70
N SER A 767 -21.81 -2.67 1.66
CA SER A 767 -22.08 -2.80 3.10
C SER A 767 -23.36 -2.05 3.51
N GLU A 768 -23.54 -0.82 3.02
CA GLU A 768 -24.74 0.01 3.25
C GLU A 768 -26.01 -0.69 2.75
N MET A 769 -26.01 -1.21 1.51
CA MET A 769 -27.14 -1.99 0.98
C MET A 769 -27.40 -3.26 1.78
N SER A 770 -26.35 -3.99 2.18
CA SER A 770 -26.48 -5.23 2.96
C SER A 770 -27.10 -4.98 4.33
N ALA A 771 -26.67 -3.92 5.03
CA ALA A 771 -27.26 -3.51 6.30
C ALA A 771 -28.73 -3.07 6.15
N GLN A 772 -29.07 -2.39 5.04
CA GLN A 772 -30.44 -1.96 4.77
C GLN A 772 -31.37 -3.14 4.43
N GLN A 773 -30.88 -4.16 3.72
CA GLN A 773 -31.59 -5.42 3.48
C GLN A 773 -31.79 -6.23 4.78
N LEU A 774 -30.75 -6.35 5.61
CA LEU A 774 -30.86 -7.01 6.91
C LEU A 774 -31.94 -6.36 7.78
N LYS A 775 -31.94 -5.03 7.87
CA LYS A 775 -32.97 -4.29 8.62
C LYS A 775 -34.39 -4.57 8.12
N GLN A 776 -34.61 -4.58 6.80
CA GLN A 776 -35.92 -4.92 6.22
C GLN A 776 -36.34 -6.35 6.54
N LEU A 777 -35.41 -7.30 6.55
CA LEU A 777 -35.69 -8.69 6.94
C LEU A 777 -36.08 -8.80 8.41
N THR A 778 -35.37 -8.10 9.31
CA THR A 778 -35.66 -8.08 10.75
C THR A 778 -37.03 -7.46 11.03
N GLU A 779 -37.37 -6.33 10.39
CA GLU A 779 -38.68 -5.68 10.55
C GLU A 779 -39.84 -6.57 10.07
N ALA A 780 -39.66 -7.29 8.95
CA ALA A 780 -40.65 -8.25 8.45
C ALA A 780 -40.80 -9.49 9.35
N LEU A 781 -39.70 -10.01 9.90
CA LEU A 781 -39.71 -11.15 10.83
C LEU A 781 -40.41 -10.79 12.14
N GLN A 782 -40.11 -9.61 12.70
CA GLN A 782 -40.75 -9.07 13.90
C GLN A 782 -42.28 -8.99 13.73
N ALA A 783 -42.75 -8.38 12.62
CA ALA A 783 -44.17 -8.25 12.33
C ALA A 783 -44.89 -9.61 12.18
N THR A 784 -44.19 -10.60 11.62
CA THR A 784 -44.71 -11.97 11.48
C THR A 784 -44.85 -12.67 12.84
N ASN A 785 -43.89 -12.47 13.75
CA ASN A 785 -43.91 -13.05 15.10
C ASN A 785 -44.99 -12.40 15.99
N ASP A 786 -45.17 -11.09 15.89
CA ASP A 786 -46.28 -10.36 16.54
C ASP A 786 -47.65 -10.89 16.10
N GLN A 787 -47.81 -11.20 14.81
CA GLN A 787 -49.06 -11.76 14.27
C GLN A 787 -49.31 -13.20 14.78
N LEU A 788 -48.29 -14.06 14.81
CA LEU A 788 -48.37 -15.40 15.39
C LEU A 788 -48.78 -15.36 16.87
N THR A 789 -48.15 -14.49 17.65
CA THR A 789 -48.42 -14.33 19.09
C THR A 789 -49.87 -13.92 19.37
N ARG A 790 -50.42 -12.98 18.57
CA ARG A 790 -51.85 -12.60 18.65
C ARG A 790 -52.75 -13.76 18.28
N THR A 791 -52.47 -14.45 17.16
CA THR A 791 -53.28 -15.58 16.66
C THR A 791 -53.41 -16.71 17.69
N ASN A 792 -52.32 -17.03 18.42
CA ASN A 792 -52.37 -18.00 19.52
C ASN A 792 -53.25 -17.52 20.69
N THR A 793 -53.11 -16.25 21.08
CA THR A 793 -53.89 -15.63 22.18
C THR A 793 -55.40 -15.60 21.85
N ASP A 794 -55.74 -15.30 20.60
CA ASP A 794 -57.12 -15.30 20.11
C ASP A 794 -57.72 -16.72 20.11
N LEU A 795 -56.91 -17.75 19.77
CA LEU A 795 -57.33 -19.16 19.78
C LEU A 795 -57.63 -19.67 21.20
N ASP A 796 -56.75 -19.43 22.16
CA ASP A 796 -56.98 -19.82 23.56
C ASP A 796 -58.23 -19.12 24.14
N THR A 797 -58.41 -17.84 23.82
CA THR A 797 -59.60 -17.05 24.20
C THR A 797 -60.89 -17.60 23.59
N PHE A 798 -60.84 -18.04 22.32
CA PHE A 798 -61.97 -18.67 21.63
C PHE A 798 -62.34 -20.01 22.25
N VAL A 799 -61.36 -20.89 22.53
CA VAL A 799 -61.60 -22.20 23.15
C VAL A 799 -62.23 -22.06 24.54
N TYR A 800 -61.77 -21.10 25.34
CA TYR A 800 -62.38 -20.79 26.63
C TYR A 800 -63.83 -20.30 26.50
N THR A 801 -64.08 -19.32 25.62
CA THR A 801 -65.42 -18.72 25.44
C THR A 801 -66.43 -19.74 24.92
N ALA A 802 -66.05 -20.53 23.90
CA ALA A 802 -66.89 -21.60 23.37
C ALA A 802 -67.20 -22.68 24.44
N SER A 803 -66.23 -23.00 25.30
CA SER A 803 -66.43 -23.97 26.39
C SER A 803 -67.36 -23.44 27.49
N HIS A 804 -67.32 -22.14 27.77
CA HIS A 804 -68.24 -21.47 28.70
C HIS A 804 -69.69 -21.47 28.15
N ASP A 805 -69.88 -20.99 26.92
CA ASP A 805 -71.22 -20.71 26.38
C ASP A 805 -72.00 -21.98 26.05
N LEU A 806 -71.32 -23.09 25.73
CA LEU A 806 -71.94 -24.40 25.59
C LEU A 806 -72.46 -25.00 26.92
N LYS A 807 -72.00 -24.52 28.07
CA LYS A 807 -72.34 -25.10 29.38
C LYS A 807 -73.82 -24.89 29.76
N ALA A 808 -74.36 -23.72 29.45
CA ALA A 808 -75.74 -23.36 29.73
C ALA A 808 -76.81 -24.19 28.95
N PRO A 809 -76.74 -24.34 27.61
CA PRO A 809 -77.72 -25.15 26.88
C PRO A 809 -77.71 -26.63 27.27
N ILE A 810 -76.55 -27.19 27.66
CA ILE A 810 -76.48 -28.59 28.11
C ILE A 810 -77.19 -28.78 29.47
N ALA A 811 -76.98 -27.87 30.42
CA ALA A 811 -77.71 -27.88 31.70
C ALA A 811 -79.23 -27.72 31.51
N ASN A 812 -79.66 -26.95 30.49
CA ASN A 812 -81.08 -26.86 30.13
C ASN A 812 -81.64 -28.19 29.60
N ILE A 813 -80.88 -28.92 28.76
CA ILE A 813 -81.26 -30.26 28.29
C ILE A 813 -81.36 -31.25 29.47
N GLU A 814 -80.45 -31.18 30.43
CA GLU A 814 -80.51 -31.98 31.67
C GLU A 814 -81.80 -31.71 32.47
N GLY A 815 -82.11 -30.42 32.71
CA GLY A 815 -83.34 -30.01 33.41
C GLY A 815 -84.62 -30.46 32.70
N LEU A 816 -84.65 -30.39 31.37
CA LEU A 816 -85.76 -30.88 30.55
C LEU A 816 -85.91 -32.41 30.63
N LEU A 817 -84.81 -33.18 30.64
CA LEU A 817 -84.84 -34.63 30.85
C LEU A 817 -85.31 -35.00 32.27
N LEU A 818 -84.93 -34.21 33.29
CA LEU A 818 -85.40 -34.41 34.66
C LEU A 818 -86.93 -34.18 34.76
N ALA A 819 -87.41 -33.05 34.26
CA ALA A 819 -88.84 -32.71 34.24
C ALA A 819 -89.67 -33.70 33.41
N LEU A 820 -89.14 -34.19 32.28
CA LEU A 820 -89.77 -35.24 31.48
C LEU A 820 -89.91 -36.55 32.29
N ARG A 821 -88.89 -36.92 33.07
CA ARG A 821 -88.95 -38.11 33.93
C ARG A 821 -89.98 -37.98 35.07
N GLU A 822 -90.20 -36.77 35.57
CA GLU A 822 -91.20 -36.48 36.61
C GLU A 822 -92.65 -36.43 36.09
N GLN A 823 -92.85 -36.05 34.82
CA GLN A 823 -94.20 -35.96 34.21
C GLN A 823 -94.69 -37.27 33.57
N LEU A 824 -93.83 -38.27 33.40
CA LEU A 824 -94.22 -39.56 32.81
C LEU A 824 -95.05 -40.42 33.78
N PRO A 825 -96.17 -41.03 33.33
CA PRO A 825 -96.96 -41.96 34.15
C PRO A 825 -96.15 -43.15 34.66
N ALA A 826 -96.56 -43.71 35.80
CA ALA A 826 -95.86 -44.83 36.42
C ALA A 826 -95.81 -46.08 35.53
N GLU A 827 -96.85 -46.36 34.73
CA GLU A 827 -96.83 -47.46 33.75
C GLU A 827 -95.81 -47.22 32.62
N ALA A 828 -95.61 -45.96 32.22
CA ALA A 828 -94.63 -45.60 31.19
C ALA A 828 -93.20 -45.68 31.72
N LEU A 829 -92.96 -45.27 32.97
CA LEU A 829 -91.65 -45.41 33.63
C LEU A 829 -91.28 -46.88 33.92
N ALA A 830 -92.27 -47.75 34.11
CA ALA A 830 -92.09 -49.19 34.26
C ALA A 830 -91.85 -49.93 32.92
N ALA A 831 -92.11 -49.30 31.78
CA ALA A 831 -91.83 -49.88 30.47
C ALA A 831 -90.32 -49.80 30.17
N ALA A 832 -89.63 -50.94 30.26
CA ALA A 832 -88.16 -51.01 30.24
C ALA A 832 -87.47 -50.25 29.08
N GLN A 833 -88.07 -50.18 27.89
CA GLN A 833 -87.54 -49.37 26.78
C GLN A 833 -87.51 -47.86 27.08
N VAL A 834 -88.53 -47.33 27.76
CA VAL A 834 -88.59 -45.91 28.14
C VAL A 834 -87.56 -45.63 29.23
N THR A 835 -87.45 -46.50 30.24
CA THR A 835 -86.44 -46.40 31.29
C THR A 835 -85.02 -46.43 30.72
N GLN A 836 -84.76 -47.34 29.76
CA GLN A 836 -83.46 -47.48 29.10
C GLN A 836 -83.13 -46.29 28.20
N LEU A 837 -84.09 -45.73 27.46
CA LEU A 837 -83.88 -44.53 26.64
C LEU A 837 -83.61 -43.29 27.50
N LEU A 838 -84.33 -43.12 28.62
CA LEU A 838 -84.07 -42.03 29.58
C LEU A 838 -82.68 -42.14 30.18
N ALA A 839 -82.24 -43.34 30.59
CA ALA A 839 -80.88 -43.57 31.08
C ALA A 839 -79.83 -43.22 30.01
N LEU A 840 -79.96 -43.74 28.79
CA LEU A 840 -79.03 -43.46 27.69
C LEU A 840 -78.93 -41.96 27.34
N MET A 841 -80.03 -41.20 27.47
CA MET A 841 -80.02 -39.75 27.30
C MET A 841 -79.35 -39.03 28.47
N GLN A 842 -79.68 -39.39 29.73
CA GLN A 842 -79.05 -38.81 30.92
C GLN A 842 -77.53 -39.08 30.95
N ASP A 843 -77.10 -40.31 30.67
CA ASP A 843 -75.70 -40.69 30.53
C ASP A 843 -74.97 -39.87 29.44
N SER A 844 -75.66 -39.57 28.35
CA SER A 844 -75.08 -38.82 27.22
C SER A 844 -74.90 -37.34 27.55
N VAL A 845 -75.87 -36.75 28.25
CA VAL A 845 -75.75 -35.38 28.78
C VAL A 845 -74.63 -35.29 29.82
N ALA A 846 -74.57 -36.24 30.77
CA ALA A 846 -73.51 -36.30 31.76
C ALA A 846 -72.11 -36.42 31.13
N ARG A 847 -71.93 -37.33 30.16
CA ARG A 847 -70.67 -37.45 29.38
C ARG A 847 -70.30 -36.15 28.66
N PHE A 848 -71.29 -35.42 28.13
CA PHE A 848 -71.06 -34.19 27.39
C PHE A 848 -70.67 -33.01 28.30
N GLN A 849 -71.36 -32.84 29.43
CA GLN A 849 -70.95 -31.91 30.50
C GLN A 849 -69.54 -32.21 31.01
N GLN A 850 -69.23 -33.49 31.24
CA GLN A 850 -67.93 -33.94 31.73
C GLN A 850 -66.81 -33.62 30.71
N THR A 851 -67.06 -33.83 29.42
CA THR A 851 -66.12 -33.53 28.34
C THR A 851 -65.87 -32.02 28.21
N LEU A 852 -66.92 -31.20 28.35
CA LEU A 852 -66.84 -29.75 28.33
C LEU A 852 -66.08 -29.20 29.56
N GLY A 853 -66.24 -29.84 30.72
CA GLY A 853 -65.43 -29.58 31.91
C GLY A 853 -63.94 -29.75 31.62
N TYR A 854 -63.54 -30.88 31.03
CA TYR A 854 -62.14 -31.13 30.71
C TYR A 854 -61.54 -30.19 29.66
N LEU A 855 -62.32 -29.74 28.67
CA LEU A 855 -61.88 -28.68 27.75
C LEU A 855 -61.65 -27.36 28.49
N SER A 856 -62.55 -27.00 29.39
CA SER A 856 -62.43 -25.80 30.25
C SER A 856 -61.21 -25.88 31.17
N ASP A 857 -60.98 -27.04 31.81
CA ASP A 857 -59.88 -27.25 32.76
C ASP A 857 -58.50 -27.23 32.07
N VAL A 858 -58.40 -27.71 30.83
CA VAL A 858 -57.15 -27.66 30.04
C VAL A 858 -56.85 -26.23 29.56
N ALA A 859 -57.84 -25.50 29.05
CA ALA A 859 -57.66 -24.08 28.71
C ALA A 859 -57.27 -23.25 29.95
N MET A 860 -57.87 -23.53 31.10
CA MET A 860 -57.48 -22.92 32.38
C MET A 860 -56.06 -23.28 32.81
N LEU A 861 -55.58 -24.52 32.58
CA LEU A 861 -54.19 -24.91 32.90
C LEU A 861 -53.13 -24.15 32.08
N GLN A 862 -53.45 -23.73 30.86
CA GLN A 862 -52.55 -22.90 30.05
C GLN A 862 -52.44 -21.46 30.60
N LEU A 863 -53.56 -20.93 31.10
CA LEU A 863 -53.64 -19.59 31.72
C LEU A 863 -53.09 -19.55 33.16
N ALA A 864 -53.15 -20.67 33.89
CA ALA A 864 -52.87 -20.75 35.33
C ALA A 864 -51.37 -20.84 35.72
N GLN A 865 -50.46 -20.22 34.95
CA GLN A 865 -49.02 -20.15 35.27
C GLN A 865 -48.69 -19.28 36.52
N THR A 866 -49.70 -18.85 37.28
CA THR A 866 -49.62 -17.80 38.31
C THR A 866 -50.30 -18.17 39.65
N GLU A 867 -50.72 -19.44 39.86
CA GLU A 867 -51.17 -19.87 41.19
C GLU A 867 -49.99 -19.87 42.20
N PRO A 868 -50.13 -19.23 43.38
CA PRO A 868 -49.04 -19.15 44.35
C PRO A 868 -48.73 -20.51 44.99
N THR A 869 -47.44 -20.77 45.23
CA THR A 869 -46.94 -21.95 45.92
C THR A 869 -46.79 -21.68 47.41
N GLU A 870 -47.32 -22.57 48.25
CA GLU A 870 -47.21 -22.47 49.71
C GLU A 870 -46.77 -23.82 50.33
N PRO A 871 -46.23 -23.85 51.56
CA PRO A 871 -45.82 -25.09 52.22
C PRO A 871 -47.02 -25.90 52.74
N LEU A 872 -47.20 -27.11 52.22
CA LEU A 872 -48.34 -27.99 52.48
C LEU A 872 -47.94 -29.22 53.29
N ASP A 873 -48.67 -29.50 54.37
CA ASP A 873 -48.62 -30.78 55.09
C ASP A 873 -49.21 -31.90 54.19
N LEU A 874 -48.34 -32.80 53.74
CA LEU A 874 -48.70 -33.88 52.84
C LEU A 874 -49.59 -34.93 53.51
N ALA A 875 -49.44 -35.18 54.82
CA ALA A 875 -50.28 -36.11 55.55
C ALA A 875 -51.72 -35.58 55.67
N ALA A 876 -51.88 -34.29 56.01
CA ALA A 876 -53.18 -33.64 56.06
C ALA A 876 -53.89 -33.63 54.69
N HIS A 877 -53.16 -33.42 53.60
CA HIS A 877 -53.74 -33.43 52.24
C HIS A 877 -54.13 -34.85 51.77
N ILE A 878 -53.33 -35.87 52.08
CA ILE A 878 -53.70 -37.27 51.81
C ILE A 878 -54.92 -37.67 52.65
N GLU A 879 -55.00 -37.25 53.91
CA GLU A 879 -56.14 -37.55 54.78
C GLU A 879 -57.43 -36.89 54.31
N ALA A 880 -57.37 -35.64 53.84
CA ALA A 880 -58.51 -34.95 53.22
C ALA A 880 -59.02 -35.70 51.96
N VAL A 881 -58.13 -36.20 51.12
CA VAL A 881 -58.49 -37.04 49.95
C VAL A 881 -58.97 -38.44 50.38
N ARG A 882 -58.43 -39.00 51.47
CA ARG A 882 -58.90 -40.28 52.03
C ARG A 882 -60.36 -40.20 52.46
N LEU A 883 -60.79 -39.07 53.02
CA LEU A 883 -62.19 -38.81 53.40
C LEU A 883 -63.12 -38.80 52.18
N ASP A 884 -62.74 -38.12 51.08
CA ASP A 884 -63.49 -38.16 49.81
C ASP A 884 -63.66 -39.60 49.30
N LEU A 885 -62.62 -40.43 49.46
CA LEU A 885 -62.56 -41.81 48.96
C LEU A 885 -63.15 -42.87 49.92
N VAL A 886 -63.68 -42.49 51.10
CA VAL A 886 -64.29 -43.45 52.04
C VAL A 886 -65.37 -44.35 51.41
N PRO A 887 -66.31 -43.85 50.57
CA PRO A 887 -67.30 -44.72 49.93
C PRO A 887 -66.67 -45.78 49.02
N VAL A 888 -65.59 -45.43 48.30
CA VAL A 888 -64.86 -46.33 47.39
C VAL A 888 -64.04 -47.34 48.19
N LEU A 889 -63.35 -46.91 49.26
CA LEU A 889 -62.62 -47.78 50.18
C LEU A 889 -63.54 -48.84 50.82
N LEU A 890 -64.72 -48.42 51.31
CA LEU A 890 -65.70 -49.33 51.90
C LEU A 890 -66.31 -50.29 50.87
N ALA A 891 -66.64 -49.83 49.67
CA ALA A 891 -67.21 -50.67 48.61
C ALA A 891 -66.21 -51.68 48.02
N SER A 892 -64.91 -51.35 48.00
CA SER A 892 -63.84 -52.22 47.47
C SER A 892 -63.15 -53.09 48.53
N GLY A 893 -63.43 -52.87 49.82
CA GLY A 893 -62.65 -53.47 50.92
C GLY A 893 -61.19 -52.97 50.96
N GLY A 894 -60.91 -51.80 50.39
CA GLY A 894 -59.58 -51.29 50.14
C GLY A 894 -58.90 -50.66 51.35
N GLN A 895 -57.56 -50.62 51.32
CA GLN A 895 -56.73 -50.00 52.34
C GLN A 895 -55.83 -48.92 51.73
N LEU A 896 -55.72 -47.77 52.42
CA LEU A 896 -54.76 -46.72 52.10
C LEU A 896 -53.68 -46.69 53.19
N LEU A 897 -52.42 -46.95 52.80
CA LEU A 897 -51.26 -46.96 53.68
C LEU A 897 -50.43 -45.69 53.48
N MET A 898 -50.27 -44.89 54.53
CA MET A 898 -49.57 -43.60 54.48
C MET A 898 -48.18 -43.72 55.16
N GLN A 899 -47.12 -43.33 54.44
CA GLN A 899 -45.73 -43.35 54.92
C GLN A 899 -44.97 -42.10 54.43
N VAL A 900 -45.46 -40.92 54.78
CA VAL A 900 -44.94 -39.61 54.32
C VAL A 900 -44.08 -38.85 55.34
N ALA A 901 -43.64 -39.53 56.39
CA ALA A 901 -42.86 -38.92 57.49
C ALA A 901 -41.42 -38.53 57.08
N GLU A 902 -40.87 -39.11 56.02
CA GLU A 902 -39.52 -38.84 55.52
C GLU A 902 -39.46 -37.56 54.65
N CYS A 903 -40.58 -37.12 54.07
CA CYS A 903 -40.73 -35.77 53.51
C CYS A 903 -42.17 -35.23 53.70
N PRO A 904 -42.49 -34.68 54.89
CA PRO A 904 -43.87 -34.34 55.27
C PRO A 904 -44.39 -33.02 54.67
N THR A 905 -43.52 -32.20 54.06
CA THR A 905 -43.88 -30.88 53.54
C THR A 905 -43.46 -30.74 52.08
N VAL A 906 -44.41 -30.31 51.24
CA VAL A 906 -44.19 -29.99 49.82
C VAL A 906 -44.59 -28.54 49.54
N TYR A 907 -43.95 -27.87 48.58
CA TYR A 907 -44.26 -26.48 48.21
C TYR A 907 -45.08 -26.49 46.91
N PHE A 908 -46.37 -26.18 46.98
CA PHE A 908 -47.28 -26.33 45.83
C PHE A 908 -48.56 -25.51 45.98
N SER A 909 -49.42 -25.49 44.95
CA SER A 909 -50.82 -25.03 45.07
C SER A 909 -51.65 -26.13 45.77
N PRO A 910 -52.47 -25.81 46.81
CA PRO A 910 -53.30 -26.79 47.51
C PRO A 910 -54.28 -27.52 46.59
N LYS A 911 -54.89 -26.76 45.67
CA LYS A 911 -55.85 -27.22 44.66
C LYS A 911 -55.19 -28.22 43.72
N ASN A 912 -53.99 -27.90 43.25
CA ASN A 912 -53.24 -28.75 42.33
C ASN A 912 -52.68 -30.00 43.03
N LEU A 913 -52.20 -29.90 44.28
CA LEU A 913 -51.79 -31.07 45.08
C LEU A 913 -52.98 -32.00 45.35
N ARG A 914 -54.14 -31.45 45.74
CA ARG A 914 -55.37 -32.25 45.93
C ARG A 914 -55.77 -32.95 44.63
N SER A 915 -55.66 -32.28 43.48
CA SER A 915 -55.94 -32.89 42.17
C SER A 915 -54.99 -34.05 41.85
N ILE A 916 -53.68 -33.90 42.10
CA ILE A 916 -52.69 -34.99 41.95
C ILE A 916 -53.07 -36.18 42.84
N LEU A 917 -53.24 -35.94 44.14
CA LEU A 917 -53.52 -36.99 45.12
C LEU A 917 -54.85 -37.70 44.82
N TYR A 918 -55.92 -36.96 44.53
CA TYR A 918 -57.22 -37.55 44.20
C TYR A 918 -57.15 -38.42 42.93
N ASN A 919 -56.50 -37.94 41.86
CA ASN A 919 -56.37 -38.71 40.62
C ASN A 919 -55.55 -39.99 40.80
N LEU A 920 -54.42 -39.95 41.52
CA LEU A 920 -53.61 -41.16 41.73
C LEU A 920 -54.27 -42.14 42.71
N LEU A 921 -54.82 -41.66 43.83
CA LEU A 921 -55.43 -42.52 44.85
C LEU A 921 -56.75 -43.15 44.39
N SER A 922 -57.59 -42.39 43.67
CA SER A 922 -58.81 -42.97 43.07
C SER A 922 -58.46 -44.03 42.04
N ASN A 923 -57.49 -43.78 41.15
CA ASN A 923 -57.04 -44.79 40.17
C ASN A 923 -56.52 -46.07 40.85
N GLY A 924 -55.69 -45.97 41.90
CA GLY A 924 -55.15 -47.14 42.60
C GLY A 924 -56.21 -48.05 43.25
N LEU A 925 -57.30 -47.47 43.76
CA LEU A 925 -58.44 -48.24 44.30
C LEU A 925 -59.35 -48.83 43.21
N LYS A 926 -59.35 -48.21 42.02
CA LYS A 926 -60.32 -48.41 40.95
C LYS A 926 -59.83 -49.38 39.86
N TYR A 927 -58.52 -49.48 39.66
CA TYR A 927 -57.87 -50.54 38.88
C TYR A 927 -57.44 -51.71 39.77
N ALA A 928 -58.21 -51.99 40.83
CA ALA A 928 -58.00 -53.11 41.74
C ALA A 928 -58.00 -54.47 41.02
N HIS A 929 -57.20 -55.41 41.52
CA HIS A 929 -57.16 -56.77 41.00
C HIS A 929 -58.31 -57.60 41.60
N PRO A 930 -59.18 -58.26 40.81
CA PRO A 930 -60.39 -58.92 41.32
C PRO A 930 -60.14 -59.91 42.48
N ASP A 931 -59.07 -60.69 42.40
CA ASP A 931 -58.78 -61.77 43.35
C ASP A 931 -58.08 -61.34 44.66
N ARG A 932 -57.89 -60.03 44.92
CA ARG A 932 -57.25 -59.54 46.16
C ARG A 932 -57.74 -58.14 46.58
N PRO A 933 -57.82 -57.83 47.89
CA PRO A 933 -58.23 -56.51 48.34
C PRO A 933 -57.25 -55.42 47.85
N PRO A 934 -57.75 -54.26 47.38
CA PRO A 934 -56.89 -53.19 46.93
C PRO A 934 -56.11 -52.57 48.08
N VAL A 935 -54.82 -52.39 47.89
CA VAL A 935 -53.90 -51.70 48.81
C VAL A 935 -53.19 -50.64 48.01
N VAL A 936 -53.41 -49.38 48.38
CA VAL A 936 -52.69 -48.22 47.84
C VAL A 936 -51.75 -47.71 48.92
N GLN A 937 -50.49 -47.50 48.59
CA GLN A 937 -49.45 -47.02 49.50
C GLN A 937 -48.88 -45.70 48.99
N VAL A 938 -48.86 -44.69 49.84
CA VAL A 938 -48.21 -43.40 49.58
C VAL A 938 -46.95 -43.28 50.40
N ARG A 939 -45.84 -42.90 49.76
CA ARG A 939 -44.55 -42.61 50.39
C ARG A 939 -44.06 -41.24 49.95
N SER A 940 -43.24 -40.58 50.76
CA SER A 940 -42.50 -39.41 50.32
C SER A 940 -41.09 -39.39 50.90
N SER A 941 -40.13 -38.90 50.12
CA SER A 941 -38.73 -38.73 50.54
C SER A 941 -38.15 -37.43 49.99
N CYS A 942 -37.23 -36.82 50.74
CA CYS A 942 -36.64 -35.54 50.33
C CYS A 942 -35.35 -35.80 49.55
N LEU A 943 -35.28 -35.30 48.32
CA LEU A 943 -34.09 -35.30 47.46
C LEU A 943 -33.47 -33.89 47.44
N PRO A 944 -32.19 -33.74 47.02
CA PRO A 944 -31.59 -32.42 46.82
C PRO A 944 -32.41 -31.59 45.81
N GLY A 945 -33.02 -30.50 46.27
CA GLY A 945 -33.85 -29.62 45.44
C GLY A 945 -35.27 -30.14 45.08
N PHE A 946 -35.67 -31.33 45.52
CA PHE A 946 -36.98 -31.92 45.17
C PHE A 946 -37.63 -32.70 46.32
N ALA A 947 -38.96 -32.64 46.42
CA ALA A 947 -39.74 -33.63 47.16
C ALA A 947 -40.15 -34.76 46.21
N LEU A 948 -39.83 -36.01 46.57
CA LEU A 948 -40.28 -37.21 45.86
C LEU A 948 -41.57 -37.70 46.51
N LEU A 949 -42.60 -37.96 45.70
CA LEU A 949 -43.88 -38.56 46.11
C LEU A 949 -44.10 -39.84 45.31
N GLU A 950 -44.21 -40.98 46.00
CA GLU A 950 -44.56 -42.26 45.39
C GLU A 950 -46.00 -42.64 45.75
N VAL A 951 -46.77 -43.08 44.76
CA VAL A 951 -48.09 -43.72 44.96
C VAL A 951 -48.06 -45.07 44.26
N GLN A 952 -48.15 -46.16 45.04
CA GLN A 952 -48.16 -47.53 44.52
C GLN A 952 -49.47 -48.25 44.85
N ASP A 953 -50.07 -48.91 43.87
CA ASP A 953 -51.17 -49.86 44.05
C ASP A 953 -50.68 -51.33 43.94
N ASN A 954 -51.54 -52.25 44.39
CA ASN A 954 -51.45 -53.70 44.12
C ASN A 954 -52.49 -54.15 43.05
N GLY A 955 -52.82 -53.27 42.11
CA GLY A 955 -53.92 -53.45 41.16
C GLY A 955 -53.60 -54.40 40.00
N LEU A 956 -54.30 -54.20 38.88
CA LEU A 956 -54.15 -54.96 37.63
C LEU A 956 -52.77 -54.80 36.99
N GLY A 957 -52.13 -53.63 37.15
CA GLY A 957 -50.89 -53.29 36.46
C GLY A 957 -51.04 -53.10 34.94
N LEU A 958 -49.98 -52.64 34.29
CA LEU A 958 -49.95 -52.19 32.90
C LEU A 958 -48.78 -52.84 32.14
N THR A 959 -49.01 -53.25 30.89
CA THR A 959 -47.92 -53.68 29.98
C THR A 959 -47.02 -52.49 29.60
N GLN A 960 -45.84 -52.76 29.05
CA GLN A 960 -44.91 -51.72 28.61
C GLN A 960 -45.51 -50.81 27.51
N GLU A 961 -46.36 -51.36 26.64
CA GLU A 961 -47.08 -50.59 25.60
C GLU A 961 -48.22 -49.74 26.18
N GLN A 962 -48.86 -50.20 27.27
CA GLN A 962 -49.85 -49.40 28.01
C GLN A 962 -49.17 -48.26 28.78
N GLN A 963 -47.97 -48.48 29.34
CA GLN A 963 -47.22 -47.47 30.10
C GLN A 963 -46.78 -46.28 29.22
N SER A 964 -46.34 -46.49 27.98
CA SER A 964 -45.97 -45.40 27.07
C SER A 964 -47.17 -44.54 26.61
N LYS A 965 -48.39 -45.07 26.69
CA LYS A 965 -49.65 -44.42 26.30
C LYS A 965 -50.44 -43.84 27.48
N LEU A 966 -49.90 -43.91 28.70
CA LEU A 966 -50.61 -43.61 29.95
C LEU A 966 -50.94 -42.13 30.18
N PHE A 967 -50.12 -41.22 29.62
CA PHE A 967 -50.27 -39.77 29.79
C PHE A 967 -50.86 -39.07 28.56
N VAL A 968 -51.45 -39.81 27.62
CA VAL A 968 -52.10 -39.26 26.42
C VAL A 968 -53.54 -38.84 26.75
N MET A 969 -53.94 -37.65 26.31
CA MET A 969 -55.26 -37.10 26.59
C MET A 969 -56.39 -37.96 25.98
N PHE A 970 -57.46 -38.17 26.74
CA PHE A 970 -58.61 -39.05 26.44
C PHE A 970 -58.30 -40.56 26.30
N GLN A 971 -57.05 -41.00 26.47
CA GLN A 971 -56.69 -42.41 26.29
C GLN A 971 -57.16 -43.28 27.48
N ARG A 972 -57.67 -44.49 27.17
CA ARG A 972 -58.12 -45.49 28.15
C ARG A 972 -57.41 -46.82 27.90
N LEU A 973 -56.90 -47.45 28.97
CA LEU A 973 -56.03 -48.65 28.87
C LEU A 973 -56.68 -49.94 29.35
N HIS A 974 -57.76 -49.86 30.15
CA HIS A 974 -58.62 -50.98 30.52
C HIS A 974 -60.07 -50.61 30.16
N THR A 975 -60.74 -51.46 29.37
CA THR A 975 -62.10 -51.22 28.86
C THR A 975 -63.20 -51.50 29.87
N HIS A 976 -62.91 -52.21 30.96
CA HIS A 976 -63.86 -52.67 31.97
C HIS A 976 -63.93 -51.76 33.21
N VAL A 977 -63.36 -50.54 33.14
CA VAL A 977 -63.27 -49.60 34.28
C VAL A 977 -63.63 -48.18 33.83
N GLU A 978 -64.69 -47.60 34.40
CA GLU A 978 -65.23 -46.30 33.98
C GLU A 978 -64.26 -45.13 34.26
N GLY A 979 -63.83 -44.39 33.24
CA GLY A 979 -62.96 -43.22 33.46
C GLY A 979 -62.86 -42.31 32.24
N SER A 980 -62.47 -41.06 32.46
CA SER A 980 -62.41 -40.05 31.40
C SER A 980 -61.24 -40.18 30.43
N GLY A 981 -60.09 -40.68 30.90
CA GLY A 981 -58.83 -40.63 30.14
C GLY A 981 -58.12 -39.27 30.18
N VAL A 982 -58.61 -38.32 30.99
CA VAL A 982 -58.01 -36.97 31.11
C VAL A 982 -57.17 -36.81 32.38
N GLY A 983 -57.54 -37.47 33.48
CA GLY A 983 -56.94 -37.26 34.80
C GLY A 983 -55.41 -37.38 34.87
N LEU A 984 -54.80 -38.39 34.23
CA LEU A 984 -53.35 -38.56 34.24
C LEU A 984 -52.61 -37.56 33.36
N TYR A 985 -53.20 -37.12 32.23
CA TYR A 985 -52.68 -36.01 31.43
C TYR A 985 -52.67 -34.70 32.25
N MET A 986 -53.75 -34.43 33.00
CA MET A 986 -53.82 -33.28 33.91
C MET A 986 -52.74 -33.35 35.00
N VAL A 987 -52.57 -34.50 35.66
CA VAL A 987 -51.51 -34.71 36.66
C VAL A 987 -50.12 -34.45 36.07
N LYS A 988 -49.85 -34.98 34.86
CA LYS A 988 -48.59 -34.73 34.16
C LYS A 988 -48.38 -33.23 33.89
N ARG A 989 -49.35 -32.55 33.28
CA ARG A 989 -49.27 -31.10 33.00
C ARG A 989 -49.10 -30.24 34.25
N ILE A 990 -49.82 -30.55 35.34
CA ILE A 990 -49.70 -29.86 36.62
C ILE A 990 -48.28 -29.99 37.21
N VAL A 991 -47.67 -31.18 37.10
CA VAL A 991 -46.32 -31.44 37.59
C VAL A 991 -45.25 -30.77 36.70
N GLU A 992 -45.37 -30.89 35.38
CA GLU A 992 -44.42 -30.30 34.42
C GLU A 992 -44.45 -28.76 34.43
N ASN A 993 -45.65 -28.14 34.45
CA ASN A 993 -45.79 -26.68 34.53
C ASN A 993 -45.16 -26.08 35.81
N ALA A 994 -45.01 -26.89 36.86
CA ALA A 994 -44.38 -26.51 38.12
C ALA A 994 -42.88 -26.85 38.19
N GLY A 995 -42.24 -27.26 37.09
CA GLY A 995 -40.82 -27.65 37.06
C GLY A 995 -40.53 -29.02 37.69
N GLY A 996 -41.54 -29.86 37.87
CA GLY A 996 -41.42 -31.24 38.33
C GLY A 996 -41.42 -32.26 37.19
N SER A 997 -41.30 -33.54 37.53
CA SER A 997 -41.49 -34.65 36.58
C SER A 997 -42.31 -35.79 37.17
N ILE A 998 -43.01 -36.55 36.32
CA ILE A 998 -43.74 -37.76 36.70
C ILE A 998 -43.29 -38.98 35.89
N GLY A 999 -42.93 -40.04 36.59
CA GLY A 999 -42.66 -41.37 36.04
C GLY A 999 -43.74 -42.37 36.44
N VAL A 1000 -43.79 -43.49 35.70
CA VAL A 1000 -44.57 -44.68 36.04
C VAL A 1000 -43.70 -45.93 35.91
N GLN A 1001 -43.91 -46.89 36.81
CA GLN A 1001 -43.38 -48.24 36.73
C GLN A 1001 -44.54 -49.20 37.03
N SER A 1002 -44.82 -50.14 36.14
CA SER A 1002 -45.94 -51.07 36.33
C SER A 1002 -45.60 -52.49 35.84
N GLN A 1003 -46.22 -53.49 36.45
CA GLN A 1003 -46.11 -54.89 36.05
C GLN A 1003 -47.52 -55.54 36.07
N PRO A 1004 -47.96 -56.17 34.96
CA PRO A 1004 -49.26 -56.84 34.90
C PRO A 1004 -49.40 -57.91 36.00
N GLY A 1005 -50.56 -57.92 36.67
CA GLY A 1005 -50.85 -58.81 37.80
C GLY A 1005 -50.17 -58.43 39.12
N VAL A 1006 -49.32 -57.39 39.15
CA VAL A 1006 -48.61 -56.93 40.36
C VAL A 1006 -49.15 -55.59 40.86
N GLY A 1007 -49.32 -54.62 39.95
CA GLY A 1007 -49.78 -53.26 40.25
C GLY A 1007 -48.92 -52.18 39.60
N THR A 1008 -49.25 -50.92 39.86
CA THR A 1008 -48.58 -49.73 39.33
C THR A 1008 -47.99 -48.86 40.43
N ARG A 1009 -46.81 -48.29 40.16
CA ARG A 1009 -46.17 -47.23 40.95
C ARG A 1009 -46.06 -45.97 40.09
N PHE A 1010 -46.59 -44.87 40.59
CA PHE A 1010 -46.32 -43.53 40.10
C PHE A 1010 -45.26 -42.87 41.00
N THR A 1011 -44.34 -42.14 40.38
CA THR A 1011 -43.24 -41.44 41.07
C THR A 1011 -43.22 -40.00 40.57
N ILE A 1012 -43.51 -39.04 41.45
CA ILE A 1012 -43.54 -37.61 41.15
C ILE A 1012 -42.36 -36.94 41.86
N THR A 1013 -41.67 -36.05 41.14
CA THR A 1013 -40.78 -35.04 41.74
C THR A 1013 -41.45 -33.68 41.66
N LEU A 1014 -41.48 -32.96 42.79
CA LEU A 1014 -41.90 -31.55 42.86
C LEU A 1014 -40.68 -30.74 43.32
N PRO A 1015 -40.29 -29.64 42.65
CA PRO A 1015 -39.16 -28.84 43.10
C PRO A 1015 -39.44 -28.24 44.48
N ARG A 1016 -38.40 -28.19 45.29
CA ARG A 1016 -38.41 -27.66 46.66
C ARG A 1016 -37.43 -26.48 46.72
N PRO A 1017 -37.84 -25.30 47.22
CA PRO A 1017 -36.91 -24.21 47.45
C PRO A 1017 -35.78 -24.65 48.40
N ALA A 1018 -34.54 -24.27 48.08
CA ALA A 1018 -33.40 -24.51 48.95
C ALA A 1018 -33.58 -23.76 50.29
N HIS A 1019 -33.10 -24.39 51.37
CA HIS A 1019 -32.93 -23.78 52.69
C HIS A 1019 -31.44 -23.53 52.95
#